data_AF-A0A1G2UYB0-F1
#
_entry.id   AF-A0A1G2UYB0-F1
#
_cell.length_a   1.000
_cell.length_b   1.000
_cell.length_c   1.000
_cell.angle_alpha   90.00
_cell.angle_beta   90.00
_cell.angle_gamma   90.00
#
_symmetry.space_group_name_H-M   'P 1'
#
loop_
_entity.id
_entity.type
_entity.pdbx_description
1 polymer ?
#
loop_
_entity_poly.entity_id
_entity_poly.type
_entity_poly.pdbx_seq_one_letter_code
_entity_poly.pdbx_strand_id
1 'polypeptide(L)'
;MSKGEKDLEYFPLSVEYEERFYASGQILGSRFMRREGRPSDEAVLSGRIVDRTVRPLFDSNLRNEIQVVVTVLSLDKYDPDVLGVIASSLALATSEIPWNGPVSAVRIGKLKGKDEFLVNPSYEMRDLSELENGEIKKEDYEIDLLACGREGTINMIEIASNEASEEVLMKAMEKANEELKKLQKFQEDIVKEIGKKKREIKKVEIAEDLKKAFEAEVLTKMKDLMGEAGKNKIYALEEEWFKYLKENMPEADMKVAKKLFHEAIDDFIHQISIEDNKRIDGRGFDEVRNLFAKAGGVSPILHGSGIFYRGGTHVFSALTLGAPGDSQVIDGMETHTDKRFMHHYNFPPFSVGEVGRVGGMNRRMVGHGALAEKALIPILPAKGDFPYTIRIVSEVLASNGSSSMGSVCGSTLALMDAGVPIKKPVAGIASGLVMKGDKYKLLTDIQGPEDEHGDMDFKVAGTRDGVTAVQMDVKVGGIPLPILKEAFEKAKMARLQILDVIEAEIKEPRKELSPKAPRIISIKIKPEQIGMVIGTGGKVINEIKDTTGVEIDIEEDGTVYITGESVGAEKAKALVEDIVKEYKEGDRCFGEVVRVADFGVIVKLGPKSDGMVHVSEIAPFRIDKVENYMKIGMKVPILIKGLDDKGRLKLSIKDADPNFIQKKT
;
A
#
# COMPACT_ATOMS: atom_id res chain seq x y z
N MET A 1 -12.58 -29.25 11.21
CA MET A 1 -13.96 -29.06 11.70
C MET A 1 -14.04 -29.60 13.13
N SER A 2 -14.58 -28.82 14.07
CA SER A 2 -14.80 -29.24 15.46
C SER A 2 -15.76 -30.43 15.56
N LYS A 3 -15.67 -31.20 16.66
CA LYS A 3 -16.56 -32.34 16.92
C LYS A 3 -18.03 -31.92 17.17
N GLY A 4 -18.24 -30.73 17.71
CA GLY A 4 -19.57 -30.18 17.99
C GLY A 4 -19.69 -28.73 17.52
N GLU A 5 -20.91 -28.23 17.47
CA GLU A 5 -21.21 -26.83 17.17
C GLU A 5 -20.76 -25.93 18.32
N LYS A 6 -20.48 -24.68 17.98
CA LYS A 6 -20.22 -23.62 18.95
C LYS A 6 -21.44 -22.75 19.14
N ASP A 7 -21.52 -22.26 20.36
CA ASP A 7 -22.42 -21.19 20.72
C ASP A 7 -21.85 -19.84 20.23
N LEU A 8 -21.98 -19.57 18.94
CA LEU A 8 -21.54 -18.34 18.28
C LEU A 8 -22.60 -17.83 17.32
N GLU A 9 -22.72 -16.50 17.21
CA GLU A 9 -23.70 -15.86 16.32
C GLU A 9 -23.29 -15.92 14.84
N TYR A 10 -21.99 -16.09 14.56
CA TYR A 10 -21.41 -16.12 13.21
C TYR A 10 -20.85 -17.50 12.84
N PHE A 11 -20.63 -17.75 11.55
CA PHE A 11 -19.95 -18.95 11.07
C PHE A 11 -18.44 -18.91 11.42
N PRO A 12 -17.95 -19.78 12.32
CA PRO A 12 -16.58 -19.69 12.84
C PRO A 12 -15.57 -20.39 11.91
N LEU A 13 -15.29 -19.74 10.79
CA LEU A 13 -14.15 -20.06 9.93
C LEU A 13 -12.95 -19.21 10.31
N SER A 14 -11.82 -19.88 10.58
CA SER A 14 -10.50 -19.27 10.75
C SER A 14 -9.56 -19.80 9.68
N VAL A 15 -8.91 -18.89 8.95
CA VAL A 15 -7.84 -19.22 8.01
C VAL A 15 -6.53 -18.70 8.57
N GLU A 16 -5.55 -19.58 8.72
CA GLU A 16 -4.19 -19.23 9.10
C GLU A 16 -3.27 -19.45 7.90
N TYR A 17 -2.51 -18.43 7.54
CA TYR A 17 -1.49 -18.50 6.49
C TYR A 17 -0.13 -18.31 7.16
N GLU A 18 0.62 -19.40 7.23
CA GLU A 18 1.87 -19.51 7.98
C GLU A 18 3.05 -19.48 7.01
N GLU A 19 3.76 -18.36 7.02
CA GLU A 19 5.08 -18.25 6.42
C GLU A 19 6.09 -18.96 7.32
N ARG A 20 6.97 -19.75 6.71
CA ARG A 20 8.10 -20.37 7.38
C ARG A 20 9.35 -19.86 6.70
N PHE A 21 10.23 -19.17 7.41
CA PHE A 21 11.41 -18.55 6.80
C PHE A 21 12.39 -19.59 6.23
N TYR A 22 12.33 -20.84 6.71
CA TYR A 22 13.05 -21.94 6.07
C TYR A 22 12.58 -22.23 4.65
N ALA A 23 11.38 -21.81 4.25
CA ALA A 23 10.84 -22.05 2.92
C ALA A 23 11.62 -21.30 1.84
N SER A 24 12.24 -20.15 2.18
CA SER A 24 13.20 -19.44 1.32
C SER A 24 14.66 -19.86 1.56
N GLY A 25 14.90 -20.84 2.46
CA GLY A 25 16.25 -21.28 2.83
C GLY A 25 17.05 -20.26 3.65
N GLN A 26 16.38 -19.27 4.25
CA GLN A 26 17.01 -18.15 4.96
C GLN A 26 16.66 -18.15 6.46
N ILE A 27 17.53 -17.53 7.27
CA ILE A 27 17.28 -17.27 8.70
C ILE A 27 16.85 -15.81 8.84
N LEU A 28 15.54 -15.57 8.74
CA LEU A 28 14.93 -14.24 8.81
C LEU A 28 14.29 -13.95 10.18
N GLY A 29 13.68 -12.77 10.28
CA GLY A 29 12.93 -12.31 11.44
C GLY A 29 13.73 -11.36 12.33
N SER A 30 13.17 -11.04 13.50
CA SER A 30 13.82 -10.10 14.42
C SER A 30 15.27 -10.50 14.67
N ARG A 31 16.20 -9.55 14.51
CA ARG A 31 17.64 -9.70 14.74
C ARG A 31 17.98 -10.42 16.04
N PHE A 32 17.12 -10.26 17.06
CA PHE A 32 17.29 -10.87 18.38
C PHE A 32 16.72 -12.29 18.49
N MET A 33 15.58 -12.57 17.86
CA MET A 33 14.87 -13.84 18.03
C MET A 33 15.22 -14.89 16.98
N ARG A 34 15.52 -14.47 15.74
CA ARG A 34 15.76 -15.35 14.58
C ARG A 34 14.71 -16.46 14.45
N ARG A 35 13.44 -16.06 14.60
CA ARG A 35 12.26 -16.92 14.58
C ARG A 35 11.10 -16.14 13.99
N GLU A 36 10.19 -16.83 13.32
CA GLU A 36 8.91 -16.28 12.89
C GLU A 36 8.16 -15.69 14.09
N GLY A 37 7.72 -14.44 13.93
CA GLY A 37 7.04 -13.67 14.97
C GLY A 37 5.56 -13.53 14.69
N ARG A 38 5.04 -12.30 14.85
CA ARG A 38 3.70 -11.97 14.38
C ARG A 38 3.63 -12.17 12.86
N PRO A 39 2.46 -12.55 12.29
CA PRO A 39 2.27 -12.59 10.85
C PRO A 39 2.66 -11.27 10.19
N SER A 40 3.31 -11.36 9.04
CA SER A 40 3.57 -10.22 8.15
C SER A 40 2.26 -9.67 7.59
N ASP A 41 2.29 -8.44 7.06
CA ASP A 41 1.12 -7.89 6.36
C ASP A 41 0.76 -8.78 5.15
N GLU A 42 1.76 -9.29 4.43
CA GLU A 42 1.56 -10.20 3.29
C GLU A 42 0.89 -11.51 3.69
N ALA A 43 1.36 -12.15 4.78
CA ALA A 43 0.72 -13.36 5.32
C ALA A 43 -0.75 -13.09 5.71
N VAL A 44 -1.03 -11.92 6.29
CA VAL A 44 -2.41 -11.51 6.63
C VAL A 44 -3.25 -11.33 5.36
N LEU A 45 -2.72 -10.70 4.32
CA LEU A 45 -3.40 -10.51 3.04
C LEU A 45 -3.65 -11.84 2.32
N SER A 46 -2.65 -12.72 2.25
CA SER A 46 -2.76 -14.09 1.71
C SER A 46 -3.81 -14.93 2.45
N GLY A 47 -3.80 -14.90 3.79
CA GLY A 47 -4.84 -15.54 4.58
C GLY A 47 -6.24 -14.98 4.32
N ARG A 48 -6.35 -13.66 4.07
CA ARG A 48 -7.62 -13.03 3.69
C ARG A 48 -8.08 -13.43 2.28
N ILE A 49 -7.17 -13.54 1.31
CA ILE A 49 -7.47 -14.02 -0.05
C ILE A 49 -8.11 -15.41 0.02
N VAL A 50 -7.52 -16.32 0.80
CA VAL A 50 -8.07 -17.66 1.01
C VAL A 50 -9.44 -17.58 1.70
N ASP A 51 -9.57 -16.86 2.82
CA ASP A 51 -10.83 -16.73 3.57
C ASP A 51 -11.97 -16.20 2.69
N ARG A 52 -11.73 -15.07 2.00
CA ARG A 52 -12.70 -14.40 1.11
C ARG A 52 -13.16 -15.33 -0.02
N THR A 53 -12.26 -16.19 -0.50
CA THR A 53 -12.55 -17.12 -1.60
C THR A 53 -13.36 -18.33 -1.13
N VAL A 54 -13.03 -18.94 0.01
CA VAL A 54 -13.66 -20.19 0.45
C VAL A 54 -14.92 -19.98 1.30
N ARG A 55 -15.01 -18.87 2.03
CA ARG A 55 -16.11 -18.57 2.97
C ARG A 55 -17.50 -18.60 2.31
N PRO A 56 -17.74 -18.00 1.13
CA PRO A 56 -19.07 -17.96 0.51
C PRO A 56 -19.59 -19.33 0.06
N LEU A 57 -18.71 -20.33 0.00
CA LEU A 57 -19.04 -21.69 -0.44
C LEU A 57 -19.41 -22.62 0.73
N PHE A 58 -19.37 -22.11 1.97
CA PHE A 58 -19.97 -22.78 3.11
C PHE A 58 -21.44 -22.40 3.26
N ASP A 59 -22.23 -23.34 3.76
CA ASP A 59 -23.59 -23.04 4.19
C ASP A 59 -23.55 -22.09 5.40
N SER A 60 -24.30 -20.98 5.32
CA SER A 60 -24.35 -19.94 6.35
C SER A 60 -24.88 -20.44 7.71
N ASN A 61 -25.53 -21.61 7.73
CA ASN A 61 -26.05 -22.25 8.94
C ASN A 61 -24.98 -23.04 9.71
N LEU A 62 -23.80 -23.26 9.16
CA LEU A 62 -22.74 -23.98 9.86
C LEU A 62 -22.30 -23.23 11.12
N ARG A 63 -22.24 -23.94 12.24
CA ARG A 63 -21.73 -23.44 13.54
C ARG A 63 -20.60 -24.28 14.12
N ASN A 64 -20.13 -25.29 13.40
CA ASN A 64 -18.87 -25.96 13.72
C ASN A 64 -17.70 -25.05 13.39
N GLU A 65 -16.68 -25.05 14.25
CA GLU A 65 -15.41 -24.37 13.95
C GLU A 65 -14.71 -25.07 12.80
N ILE A 66 -14.34 -24.30 11.79
CA ILE A 66 -13.55 -24.76 10.68
C ILE A 66 -12.26 -23.96 10.68
N GLN A 67 -11.14 -24.68 10.75
CA GLN A 67 -9.82 -24.09 10.64
C GLN A 67 -9.16 -24.61 9.37
N VAL A 68 -8.72 -23.68 8.53
CA VAL A 68 -7.86 -23.95 7.38
C VAL A 68 -6.48 -23.40 7.71
N VAL A 69 -5.46 -24.24 7.65
CA VAL A 69 -4.07 -23.84 7.88
C VAL A 69 -3.30 -24.07 6.60
N VAL A 70 -2.84 -22.99 5.99
CA VAL A 70 -1.94 -23.00 4.83
C VAL A 70 -0.55 -22.75 5.39
N THR A 71 0.41 -23.64 5.12
CA THR A 71 1.80 -23.47 5.54
C THR A 71 2.69 -23.53 4.33
N VAL A 72 3.46 -22.46 4.10
CA VAL A 72 4.43 -22.42 3.00
C VAL A 72 5.66 -23.21 3.44
N LEU A 73 5.90 -24.35 2.79
CA LEU A 73 7.00 -25.26 3.13
C LEU A 73 8.25 -25.02 2.28
N SER A 74 8.06 -24.55 1.06
CA SER A 74 9.11 -24.23 0.11
C SER A 74 8.59 -23.11 -0.77
N LEU A 75 9.45 -22.13 -1.02
CA LEU A 75 9.18 -21.01 -1.91
C LEU A 75 10.26 -21.01 -3.00
N ASP A 76 9.82 -20.88 -4.24
CA ASP A 76 10.67 -20.55 -5.39
C ASP A 76 10.16 -19.19 -5.94
N LYS A 77 10.42 -18.86 -7.19
CA LYS A 77 10.03 -17.59 -7.81
C LYS A 77 8.53 -17.32 -8.01
N TYR A 78 7.61 -18.19 -7.60
CA TYR A 78 6.17 -18.04 -7.87
C TYR A 78 5.36 -17.75 -6.61
N ASP A 79 4.22 -17.06 -6.78
CA ASP A 79 3.34 -16.72 -5.68
C ASP A 79 2.76 -17.94 -4.95
N PRO A 80 2.96 -18.05 -3.63
CA PRO A 80 2.35 -19.06 -2.79
C PRO A 80 0.89 -18.75 -2.47
N ASP A 81 0.39 -17.52 -2.72
CA ASP A 81 -0.99 -17.14 -2.41
C ASP A 81 -2.02 -17.85 -3.33
N VAL A 82 -1.77 -17.89 -4.65
CA VAL A 82 -2.55 -18.63 -5.65
C VAL A 82 -2.58 -20.12 -5.29
N LEU A 83 -1.42 -20.68 -4.97
CA LEU A 83 -1.30 -22.08 -4.56
C LEU A 83 -1.99 -22.33 -3.22
N GLY A 84 -1.96 -21.37 -2.30
CA GLY A 84 -2.63 -21.42 -1.00
C GLY A 84 -4.14 -21.53 -1.15
N VAL A 85 -4.74 -20.83 -2.11
CA VAL A 85 -6.17 -20.97 -2.44
C VAL A 85 -6.46 -22.36 -2.99
N ILE A 86 -5.69 -22.82 -3.98
CA ILE A 86 -5.89 -24.15 -4.60
C ILE A 86 -5.70 -25.27 -3.57
N ALA A 87 -4.69 -25.17 -2.71
CA ALA A 87 -4.44 -26.13 -1.65
C ALA A 87 -5.58 -26.16 -0.62
N SER A 88 -6.09 -25.01 -0.22
CA SER A 88 -7.24 -24.89 0.67
C SER A 88 -8.50 -25.48 0.04
N SER A 89 -8.72 -25.21 -1.25
CA SER A 89 -9.83 -25.76 -2.01
C SER A 89 -9.76 -27.29 -2.08
N LEU A 90 -8.60 -27.86 -2.45
CA LEU A 90 -8.42 -29.31 -2.49
C LEU A 90 -8.58 -29.95 -1.11
N ALA A 91 -8.03 -29.36 -0.06
CA ALA A 91 -8.18 -29.87 1.31
C ALA A 91 -9.64 -29.89 1.76
N LEU A 92 -10.40 -28.83 1.51
CA LEU A 92 -11.82 -28.77 1.82
C LEU A 92 -12.65 -29.72 0.94
N ALA A 93 -12.39 -29.74 -0.36
CA ALA A 93 -13.11 -30.58 -1.33
C ALA A 93 -12.90 -32.08 -1.07
N THR A 94 -11.70 -32.50 -0.67
CA THR A 94 -11.41 -33.91 -0.36
C THR A 94 -11.83 -34.32 1.05
N SER A 95 -12.09 -33.37 1.95
CA SER A 95 -12.58 -33.63 3.30
C SER A 95 -14.07 -34.03 3.34
N GLU A 96 -14.53 -34.44 4.51
CA GLU A 96 -15.95 -34.68 4.82
C GLU A 96 -16.72 -33.38 5.13
N ILE A 97 -16.07 -32.21 5.11
CA ILE A 97 -16.68 -30.93 5.50
C ILE A 97 -17.70 -30.49 4.42
N PRO A 98 -18.94 -30.13 4.81
CA PRO A 98 -19.94 -29.61 3.88
C PRO A 98 -19.48 -28.28 3.26
N TRP A 99 -19.10 -28.31 1.99
CA TRP A 99 -18.53 -27.16 1.28
C TRP A 99 -18.76 -27.31 -0.22
N ASN A 100 -19.25 -26.25 -0.87
CA ASN A 100 -19.73 -26.24 -2.25
C ASN A 100 -18.65 -25.86 -3.28
N GLY A 101 -17.40 -26.25 -3.03
CA GLY A 101 -16.30 -26.12 -4.00
C GLY A 101 -16.23 -27.30 -4.99
N PRO A 102 -15.09 -27.48 -5.70
CA PRO A 102 -13.85 -26.73 -5.56
C PRO A 102 -13.96 -25.30 -6.11
N VAL A 103 -12.96 -24.47 -5.78
CA VAL A 103 -12.73 -23.13 -6.32
C VAL A 103 -11.28 -23.02 -6.75
N SER A 104 -11.01 -22.27 -7.81
CA SER A 104 -9.67 -22.12 -8.37
C SER A 104 -9.18 -20.67 -8.22
N ALA A 105 -7.86 -20.47 -8.34
CA ALA A 105 -7.23 -19.16 -8.36
C ALA A 105 -6.22 -19.09 -9.51
N VAL A 106 -6.07 -17.91 -10.11
CA VAL A 106 -5.04 -17.63 -11.11
C VAL A 106 -4.63 -16.17 -11.02
N ARG A 107 -3.34 -15.89 -11.28
CA ARG A 107 -2.83 -14.54 -11.46
C ARG A 107 -2.61 -14.25 -12.93
N ILE A 108 -3.12 -13.15 -13.44
CA ILE A 108 -2.95 -12.69 -14.81
C ILE A 108 -2.16 -11.38 -14.80
N GLY A 109 -1.06 -11.40 -15.55
CA GLY A 109 -0.20 -10.26 -15.79
C GLY A 109 -0.38 -9.66 -17.17
N LYS A 110 -0.05 -8.38 -17.32
CA LYS A 110 0.11 -7.76 -18.63
C LYS A 110 1.21 -6.72 -18.63
N LEU A 111 2.05 -6.74 -19.66
CA LEU A 111 3.02 -5.67 -19.92
C LEU A 111 2.40 -4.57 -20.79
N LYS A 112 2.79 -3.33 -20.51
CA LYS A 112 2.39 -2.12 -21.22
C LYS A 112 2.86 -2.20 -22.68
N GLY A 113 1.96 -1.87 -23.60
CA GLY A 113 2.23 -1.93 -25.04
C GLY A 113 2.36 -3.34 -25.64
N LYS A 114 2.21 -4.41 -24.84
CA LYS A 114 2.11 -5.80 -25.34
C LYS A 114 0.67 -6.31 -25.22
N ASP A 115 0.16 -6.99 -26.25
CA ASP A 115 -1.21 -7.51 -26.23
C ASP A 115 -1.36 -8.81 -25.45
N GLU A 116 -0.25 -9.52 -25.20
CA GLU A 116 -0.26 -10.83 -24.54
C GLU A 116 -0.43 -10.73 -23.02
N PHE A 117 -1.29 -11.60 -22.48
CA PHE A 117 -1.46 -11.82 -21.05
C PHE A 117 -0.54 -12.93 -20.55
N LEU A 118 0.14 -12.68 -19.44
CA LEU A 118 0.97 -13.64 -18.74
C LEU A 118 0.11 -14.40 -17.71
N VAL A 119 0.21 -15.73 -17.67
CA VAL A 119 -0.50 -16.57 -16.69
C VAL A 119 0.49 -16.97 -15.59
N ASN A 120 0.12 -16.69 -14.34
CA ASN A 120 0.92 -16.89 -13.13
C ASN A 120 2.38 -16.39 -13.28
N PRO A 121 2.59 -15.11 -13.64
CA PRO A 121 3.93 -14.54 -13.76
C PRO A 121 4.67 -14.59 -12.40
N SER A 122 5.95 -14.95 -12.43
CA SER A 122 6.81 -15.01 -11.23
C SER A 122 6.97 -13.64 -10.57
N TYR A 123 7.45 -13.62 -9.32
CA TYR A 123 7.82 -12.38 -8.64
C TYR A 123 8.76 -11.54 -9.50
N GLU A 124 9.83 -12.13 -10.02
CA GLU A 124 10.80 -11.45 -10.91
C GLU A 124 10.14 -10.82 -12.16
N MET A 125 9.08 -11.44 -12.69
CA MET A 125 8.36 -10.90 -13.86
C MET A 125 7.40 -9.76 -13.49
N ARG A 126 6.96 -9.73 -12.23
CA ARG A 126 6.04 -8.73 -11.67
C ARG A 126 6.77 -7.63 -10.91
N ASP A 127 8.02 -7.85 -10.52
CA ASP A 127 8.66 -7.06 -9.49
C ASP A 127 8.77 -5.61 -9.93
N LEU A 128 8.16 -4.78 -9.11
CA LEU A 128 8.10 -3.34 -9.24
C LEU A 128 9.30 -2.70 -8.53
N SER A 129 10.34 -3.43 -8.13
CA SER A 129 11.44 -2.93 -7.27
C SER A 129 12.85 -3.24 -7.75
N GLU A 130 13.13 -4.36 -8.43
CA GLU A 130 14.51 -4.76 -8.69
C GLU A 130 14.71 -5.40 -10.06
N LEU A 131 15.34 -4.66 -10.99
CA LEU A 131 16.13 -5.26 -12.06
C LEU A 131 17.37 -4.39 -12.30
N GLU A 132 18.50 -4.84 -11.74
CA GLU A 132 19.83 -4.26 -11.96
C GLU A 132 20.44 -4.56 -13.34
N ASN A 133 19.75 -5.31 -14.21
CA ASN A 133 20.28 -5.70 -15.53
C ASN A 133 19.31 -5.55 -16.72
N GLY A 134 18.32 -4.65 -16.62
CA GLY A 134 17.83 -3.92 -17.80
C GLY A 134 17.04 -4.67 -18.88
N GLU A 135 16.04 -5.51 -18.56
CA GLU A 135 15.09 -5.99 -19.59
C GLU A 135 13.60 -5.69 -19.34
N ILE A 136 13.16 -5.41 -18.11
CA ILE A 136 11.79 -4.97 -17.80
C ILE A 136 11.84 -3.91 -16.69
N LYS A 137 11.34 -2.69 -16.93
CA LYS A 137 11.25 -1.67 -15.87
C LYS A 137 9.88 -1.78 -15.18
N LYS A 138 9.82 -1.42 -13.89
CA LYS A 138 8.59 -1.26 -13.08
C LYS A 138 7.41 -0.63 -13.85
N GLU A 139 7.73 0.32 -14.72
CA GLU A 139 6.76 1.12 -15.48
C GLU A 139 6.12 0.36 -16.66
N ASP A 140 6.68 -0.80 -17.00
CA ASP A 140 6.25 -1.67 -18.10
C ASP A 140 5.19 -2.69 -17.66
N TYR A 141 4.92 -2.86 -16.36
CA TYR A 141 3.85 -3.76 -15.90
C TYR A 141 2.52 -2.99 -15.75
N GLU A 142 1.51 -3.37 -16.53
CA GLU A 142 0.24 -2.66 -16.66
C GLU A 142 -0.83 -3.20 -15.70
N ILE A 143 -0.91 -4.52 -15.52
CA ILE A 143 -1.97 -5.20 -14.75
C ILE A 143 -1.37 -6.37 -13.98
N ASP A 144 -1.61 -6.41 -12.66
CA ASP A 144 -1.55 -7.60 -11.80
C ASP A 144 -2.98 -7.93 -11.34
N LEU A 145 -3.58 -8.98 -11.89
CA LEU A 145 -4.92 -9.44 -11.56
C LEU A 145 -4.86 -10.80 -10.89
N LEU A 146 -5.19 -10.88 -9.60
CA LEU A 146 -5.52 -12.13 -8.94
C LEU A 146 -7.04 -12.35 -9.05
N ALA A 147 -7.46 -13.48 -9.63
CA ALA A 147 -8.85 -13.85 -9.71
C ALA A 147 -9.07 -15.26 -9.15
N CYS A 148 -10.14 -15.40 -8.38
CA CYS A 148 -10.62 -16.68 -7.89
C CYS A 148 -12.06 -16.91 -8.34
N GLY A 149 -12.37 -18.14 -8.76
CA GLY A 149 -13.66 -18.44 -9.36
C GLY A 149 -13.94 -19.92 -9.54
N ARG A 150 -15.20 -20.24 -9.86
CA ARG A 150 -15.69 -21.57 -10.21
C ARG A 150 -16.81 -21.49 -11.24
N GLU A 151 -16.97 -22.55 -12.03
CA GLU A 151 -18.11 -22.72 -12.97
C GLU A 151 -18.36 -21.52 -13.91
N GLY A 152 -17.29 -20.83 -14.33
CA GLY A 152 -17.42 -19.67 -15.22
C GLY A 152 -17.75 -18.35 -14.53
N THR A 153 -17.88 -18.34 -13.21
CA THR A 153 -18.14 -17.17 -12.36
C THR A 153 -16.90 -16.77 -11.57
N ILE A 154 -16.89 -15.53 -11.07
CA ILE A 154 -15.80 -14.97 -10.26
C ILE A 154 -16.29 -14.70 -8.84
N ASN A 155 -15.57 -15.21 -7.86
CA ASN A 155 -15.88 -15.07 -6.44
C ASN A 155 -15.10 -13.91 -5.80
N MET A 156 -13.84 -13.77 -6.16
CA MET A 156 -12.95 -12.80 -5.53
C MET A 156 -11.98 -12.30 -6.59
N ILE A 157 -11.77 -10.97 -6.63
CA ILE A 157 -10.68 -10.38 -7.38
C ILE A 157 -9.89 -9.39 -6.55
N GLU A 158 -8.63 -9.29 -6.90
CA GLU A 158 -7.70 -8.29 -6.38
C GLU A 158 -6.83 -7.83 -7.54
N ILE A 159 -6.94 -6.55 -7.92
CA ILE A 159 -6.27 -5.97 -9.07
C ILE A 159 -5.39 -4.81 -8.60
N ALA A 160 -4.13 -4.80 -9.05
CA ALA A 160 -3.27 -3.63 -9.09
C ALA A 160 -2.99 -3.29 -10.56
N SER A 161 -3.08 -2.01 -10.95
CA SER A 161 -2.85 -1.62 -12.34
C SER A 161 -2.29 -0.22 -12.48
N ASN A 162 -1.55 0.02 -13.56
CA ASN A 162 -0.99 1.33 -13.89
C ASN A 162 -1.92 2.10 -14.83
N GLU A 163 -3.09 2.48 -14.30
CA GLU A 163 -4.17 3.17 -15.04
C GLU A 163 -4.72 2.34 -16.23
N ALA A 164 -4.89 1.02 -16.05
CA ALA A 164 -5.46 0.15 -17.07
C ALA A 164 -6.94 0.51 -17.36
N SER A 165 -7.36 0.44 -18.61
CA SER A 165 -8.76 0.68 -18.97
C SER A 165 -9.66 -0.47 -18.52
N GLU A 166 -10.93 -0.18 -18.26
CA GLU A 166 -11.91 -1.21 -17.89
C GLU A 166 -12.01 -2.31 -18.96
N GLU A 167 -11.82 -2.00 -20.25
CA GLU A 167 -11.82 -2.98 -21.34
C GLU A 167 -10.65 -3.96 -21.24
N VAL A 168 -9.44 -3.49 -20.92
CA VAL A 168 -8.28 -4.38 -20.77
C VAL A 168 -8.45 -5.27 -19.54
N LEU A 169 -9.01 -4.74 -18.44
CA LEU A 169 -9.34 -5.54 -17.25
C LEU A 169 -10.39 -6.62 -17.57
N MET A 170 -11.40 -6.32 -18.39
CA MET A 170 -12.37 -7.33 -18.83
C MET A 170 -11.70 -8.46 -19.63
N LYS A 171 -10.81 -8.13 -20.58
CA LYS A 171 -10.05 -9.14 -21.33
C LYS A 171 -9.15 -9.98 -20.42
N ALA A 172 -8.54 -9.37 -19.39
CA ALA A 172 -7.76 -10.08 -18.39
C ALA A 172 -8.62 -11.07 -17.58
N MET A 173 -9.84 -10.68 -17.20
CA MET A 173 -10.78 -11.57 -16.49
C MET A 173 -11.32 -12.70 -17.38
N GLU A 174 -11.54 -12.44 -18.67
CA GLU A 174 -11.88 -13.49 -19.64
C GLU A 174 -10.77 -14.54 -19.69
N LYS A 175 -9.52 -14.09 -19.82
CA LYS A 175 -8.35 -14.97 -19.77
C LYS A 175 -8.23 -15.72 -18.44
N ALA A 176 -8.46 -15.04 -17.31
CA ALA A 176 -8.48 -15.70 -16.01
C ALA A 176 -9.53 -16.82 -15.96
N ASN A 177 -10.75 -16.58 -16.46
CA ASN A 177 -11.83 -17.56 -16.47
C ASN A 177 -11.51 -18.80 -17.33
N GLU A 178 -10.77 -18.63 -18.43
CA GLU A 178 -10.26 -19.76 -19.23
C GLU A 178 -9.34 -20.67 -18.42
N GLU A 179 -8.38 -20.08 -17.70
CA GLU A 179 -7.40 -20.83 -16.89
C GLU A 179 -8.04 -21.43 -15.63
N LEU A 180 -8.94 -20.70 -14.98
CA LEU A 180 -9.71 -21.17 -13.83
C LEU A 180 -10.49 -22.45 -14.16
N LYS A 181 -11.09 -22.54 -15.36
CA LYS A 181 -11.79 -23.77 -15.81
C LYS A 181 -10.86 -24.98 -15.90
N LYS A 182 -9.61 -24.79 -16.36
CA LYS A 182 -8.62 -25.88 -16.44
C LYS A 182 -8.20 -26.35 -15.05
N LEU A 183 -7.92 -25.40 -14.16
CA LEU A 183 -7.55 -25.68 -12.77
C LEU A 183 -8.69 -26.35 -12.00
N GLN A 184 -9.93 -25.89 -12.23
CA GLN A 184 -11.12 -26.48 -11.64
C GLN A 184 -11.27 -27.94 -12.04
N LYS A 185 -11.10 -28.23 -13.34
CA LYS A 185 -11.18 -29.59 -13.87
C LYS A 185 -10.12 -30.50 -13.25
N PHE A 186 -8.89 -30.02 -13.09
CA PHE A 186 -7.82 -30.72 -12.40
C PHE A 186 -8.18 -31.05 -10.94
N GLN A 187 -8.75 -30.09 -10.21
CA GLN A 187 -9.19 -30.33 -8.83
C GLN A 187 -10.32 -31.36 -8.75
N GLU A 188 -11.30 -31.28 -9.64
CA GLU A 188 -12.41 -32.24 -9.71
C GLU A 188 -11.95 -33.68 -9.92
N ASP A 189 -10.93 -33.90 -10.75
CA ASP A 189 -10.39 -35.23 -11.01
C ASP A 189 -9.75 -35.83 -9.74
N ILE A 190 -9.02 -35.01 -8.96
CA ILE A 190 -8.48 -35.42 -7.64
C ILE A 190 -9.61 -35.71 -6.64
N VAL A 191 -10.60 -34.82 -6.56
CA VAL A 191 -11.73 -34.97 -5.63
C VAL A 191 -12.55 -36.22 -5.94
N LYS A 192 -12.68 -36.58 -7.22
CA LYS A 192 -13.33 -37.82 -7.64
C LYS A 192 -12.57 -39.06 -7.18
N GLU A 193 -11.24 -39.00 -7.17
CA GLU A 193 -10.38 -40.13 -6.78
C GLU A 193 -10.33 -40.35 -5.26
N ILE A 194 -10.13 -39.27 -4.48
CA ILE A 194 -9.84 -39.38 -3.04
C ILE A 194 -10.83 -38.64 -2.13
N GLY A 195 -11.88 -38.04 -2.68
CA GLY A 195 -12.85 -37.25 -1.93
C GLY A 195 -13.70 -38.08 -0.97
N LYS A 196 -13.89 -37.57 0.25
CA LYS A 196 -14.76 -38.18 1.26
C LYS A 196 -16.21 -37.72 1.09
N LYS A 197 -17.15 -38.57 1.51
CA LYS A 197 -18.57 -38.21 1.59
C LYS A 197 -18.74 -37.01 2.53
N LYS A 198 -19.49 -35.99 2.09
CA LYS A 198 -19.79 -34.79 2.88
C LYS A 198 -20.73 -35.14 4.04
N ARG A 199 -20.51 -34.50 5.19
CA ARG A 199 -21.44 -34.54 6.32
C ARG A 199 -22.75 -33.84 5.94
N GLU A 200 -23.84 -34.26 6.55
CA GLU A 200 -25.12 -33.58 6.40
C GLU A 200 -25.22 -32.42 7.39
N ILE A 201 -25.77 -31.30 6.93
CA ILE A 201 -26.02 -30.13 7.77
C ILE A 201 -27.39 -30.28 8.40
N LYS A 202 -27.45 -30.22 9.73
CA LYS A 202 -28.73 -30.20 10.44
C LYS A 202 -29.39 -28.86 10.20
N LYS A 203 -30.61 -28.86 9.64
CA LYS A 203 -31.42 -27.66 9.55
C LYS A 203 -31.99 -27.35 10.93
N VAL A 204 -31.90 -26.09 11.33
CA VAL A 204 -32.57 -25.61 12.54
C VAL A 204 -34.04 -25.44 12.22
N GLU A 205 -34.91 -26.15 12.93
CA GLU A 205 -36.35 -25.97 12.82
C GLU A 205 -36.79 -24.76 13.65
N ILE A 206 -37.56 -23.87 13.02
CA ILE A 206 -38.14 -22.70 13.68
C ILE A 206 -39.53 -23.08 14.17
N ALA A 207 -39.79 -22.88 15.47
CA ALA A 207 -41.08 -23.15 16.07
C ALA A 207 -42.20 -22.32 15.43
N GLU A 208 -43.38 -22.93 15.25
CA GLU A 208 -44.49 -22.34 14.48
C GLU A 208 -45.10 -21.10 15.15
N ASP A 209 -45.14 -21.08 16.47
CA ASP A 209 -45.52 -19.93 17.29
C ASP A 209 -44.55 -18.76 17.13
N LEU A 210 -43.24 -19.03 17.10
CA LEU A 210 -42.21 -18.01 16.87
C LEU A 210 -42.36 -17.39 15.47
N LYS A 211 -42.65 -18.19 14.44
CA LYS A 211 -42.93 -17.68 13.09
C LYS A 211 -44.13 -16.75 13.06
N LYS A 212 -45.25 -17.14 13.66
CA LYS A 212 -46.46 -16.31 13.70
C LYS A 212 -46.24 -15.00 14.44
N ALA A 213 -45.53 -15.03 15.56
CA ALA A 213 -45.16 -13.82 16.28
C ALA A 213 -44.26 -12.91 15.42
N PHE A 214 -43.28 -13.49 14.72
CA PHE A 214 -42.37 -12.76 13.85
C PHE A 214 -43.09 -12.12 12.65
N GLU A 215 -44.03 -12.83 12.03
CA GLU A 215 -44.89 -12.28 10.98
C GLU A 215 -45.66 -11.04 11.48
N ALA A 216 -46.28 -11.13 12.65
CA ALA A 216 -47.09 -10.06 13.21
C ALA A 216 -46.27 -8.84 13.66
N GLU A 217 -45.15 -9.06 14.35
CA GLU A 217 -44.40 -8.01 15.03
C GLU A 217 -43.24 -7.42 14.21
N VAL A 218 -42.72 -8.18 13.24
CA VAL A 218 -41.56 -7.77 12.43
C VAL A 218 -41.95 -7.56 10.97
N LEU A 219 -42.51 -8.58 10.30
CA LEU A 219 -42.74 -8.51 8.84
C LEU A 219 -43.74 -7.40 8.45
N THR A 220 -44.75 -7.15 9.28
CA THR A 220 -45.73 -6.06 9.04
C THR A 220 -45.10 -4.66 9.06
N LYS A 221 -43.99 -4.48 9.78
CA LYS A 221 -43.30 -3.20 9.98
C LYS A 221 -42.12 -2.99 9.03
N MET A 222 -41.74 -3.97 8.21
CA MET A 222 -40.55 -3.89 7.34
C MET A 222 -40.56 -2.67 6.42
N LYS A 223 -41.73 -2.27 5.90
CA LYS A 223 -41.85 -1.09 5.02
C LYS A 223 -41.46 0.22 5.71
N ASP A 224 -41.60 0.29 7.03
CA ASP A 224 -41.26 1.49 7.81
C ASP A 224 -39.75 1.70 7.91
N LEU A 225 -38.94 0.67 7.62
CA LEU A 225 -37.49 0.75 7.54
C LEU A 225 -37.00 1.62 6.38
N MET A 226 -37.83 1.82 5.36
CA MET A 226 -37.45 2.59 4.17
C MET A 226 -37.25 4.09 4.46
N GLY A 227 -36.46 4.73 3.60
CA GLY A 227 -36.28 6.18 3.55
C GLY A 227 -35.31 6.76 4.57
N GLU A 228 -34.62 5.93 5.36
CA GLU A 228 -33.55 6.36 6.26
C GLU A 228 -32.24 5.66 5.90
N ALA A 229 -31.13 6.40 5.98
CA ALA A 229 -29.80 5.86 5.73
C ALA A 229 -29.21 5.21 6.99
N GLY A 230 -28.44 4.15 6.80
CA GLY A 230 -27.80 3.42 7.90
C GLY A 230 -28.71 2.40 8.59
N LYS A 231 -28.36 2.01 9.81
CA LYS A 231 -28.94 0.84 10.50
C LYS A 231 -29.88 1.20 11.66
N ASN A 232 -30.11 2.47 11.94
CA ASN A 232 -30.85 2.90 13.15
C ASN A 232 -32.25 2.30 13.24
N LYS A 233 -33.06 2.37 12.17
CA LYS A 233 -34.40 1.78 12.15
C LYS A 233 -34.37 0.25 12.26
N ILE A 234 -33.36 -0.39 11.67
CA ILE A 234 -33.18 -1.84 11.73
C ILE A 234 -32.89 -2.24 13.19
N TYR A 235 -31.97 -1.55 13.86
CA TYR A 235 -31.65 -1.80 15.27
C TYR A 235 -32.83 -1.50 16.20
N ALA A 236 -33.58 -0.42 15.95
CA ALA A 236 -34.77 -0.12 16.75
C ALA A 236 -35.82 -1.25 16.63
N LEU A 237 -36.05 -1.76 15.41
CA LEU A 237 -36.98 -2.88 15.20
C LEU A 237 -36.45 -4.19 15.81
N GLU A 238 -35.14 -4.43 15.76
CA GLU A 238 -34.50 -5.58 16.41
C GLU A 238 -34.66 -5.52 17.94
N GLU A 239 -34.46 -4.35 18.54
CA GLU A 239 -34.65 -4.11 19.97
C GLU A 239 -36.12 -4.31 20.38
N GLU A 240 -37.07 -3.80 19.59
CA GLU A 240 -38.50 -4.04 19.78
C GLU A 240 -38.83 -5.54 19.75
N TRP A 241 -38.28 -6.25 18.77
CA TRP A 241 -38.48 -7.69 18.62
C TRP A 241 -37.94 -8.47 19.84
N PHE A 242 -36.72 -8.18 20.28
CA PHE A 242 -36.16 -8.85 21.46
C PHE A 242 -36.88 -8.48 22.75
N LYS A 243 -37.41 -7.26 22.86
CA LYS A 243 -38.24 -6.87 23.99
C LYS A 243 -39.56 -7.68 24.00
N TYR A 244 -40.23 -7.78 22.85
CA TYR A 244 -41.46 -8.58 22.72
C TYR A 244 -41.22 -10.03 23.12
N LEU A 245 -40.13 -10.65 22.66
CA LEU A 245 -39.79 -12.03 23.01
C LEU A 245 -39.58 -12.21 24.52
N LYS A 246 -38.84 -11.31 25.17
CA LYS A 246 -38.62 -11.38 26.62
C LYS A 246 -39.92 -11.29 27.42
N GLU A 247 -40.88 -10.50 26.96
CA GLU A 247 -42.15 -10.25 27.65
C GLU A 247 -43.20 -11.34 27.37
N ASN A 248 -43.29 -11.83 26.12
CA ASN A 248 -44.39 -12.68 25.66
C ASN A 248 -43.97 -14.12 25.32
N MET A 249 -42.68 -14.37 25.04
CA MET A 249 -42.14 -15.67 24.65
C MET A 249 -40.78 -15.95 25.32
N PRO A 250 -40.69 -15.98 26.67
CA PRO A 250 -39.41 -16.07 27.38
C PRO A 250 -38.65 -17.39 27.13
N GLU A 251 -39.36 -18.43 26.68
CA GLU A 251 -38.78 -19.75 26.32
C GLU A 251 -38.23 -19.78 24.88
N ALA A 252 -38.42 -18.71 24.08
CA ALA A 252 -37.96 -18.67 22.71
C ALA A 252 -36.42 -18.64 22.63
N ASP A 253 -35.86 -19.38 21.67
CA ASP A 253 -34.44 -19.34 21.41
C ASP A 253 -34.06 -17.99 20.75
N MET A 254 -33.46 -17.11 21.54
CA MET A 254 -33.02 -15.78 21.12
C MET A 254 -32.07 -15.81 19.91
N LYS A 255 -31.28 -16.87 19.72
CA LYS A 255 -30.37 -16.99 18.58
C LYS A 255 -31.13 -17.28 17.29
N VAL A 256 -32.10 -18.19 17.38
CA VAL A 256 -32.98 -18.50 16.25
C VAL A 256 -33.78 -17.27 15.88
N ALA A 257 -34.30 -16.54 16.88
CA ALA A 257 -35.04 -15.31 16.65
C ALA A 257 -34.20 -14.18 16.04
N LYS A 258 -32.95 -14.00 16.50
CA LYS A 258 -31.99 -13.04 15.92
C LYS A 258 -31.67 -13.39 14.48
N LYS A 259 -31.37 -14.65 14.22
CA LYS A 259 -31.07 -15.13 12.87
C LYS A 259 -32.26 -14.92 11.93
N LEU A 260 -33.46 -15.27 12.37
CA LEU A 260 -34.70 -15.04 11.61
C LEU A 260 -34.90 -13.55 11.29
N PHE A 261 -34.58 -12.67 12.24
CA PHE A 261 -34.60 -11.23 12.02
C PHE A 261 -33.66 -10.80 10.88
N HIS A 262 -32.39 -11.19 10.94
CA HIS A 262 -31.42 -10.83 9.89
C HIS A 262 -31.74 -11.43 8.53
N GLU A 263 -32.24 -12.67 8.47
CA GLU A 263 -32.70 -13.30 7.22
C GLU A 263 -33.89 -12.53 6.62
N ALA A 264 -34.81 -12.05 7.44
CA ALA A 264 -35.94 -11.25 6.96
C ALA A 264 -35.51 -9.86 6.45
N ILE A 265 -34.52 -9.23 7.08
CA ILE A 265 -33.93 -7.97 6.59
C ILE A 265 -33.25 -8.19 5.23
N ASP A 266 -32.51 -9.29 5.10
CA ASP A 266 -31.88 -9.70 3.85
C ASP A 266 -32.90 -9.89 2.73
N ASP A 267 -33.93 -10.70 2.98
CA ASP A 267 -35.04 -10.95 2.05
C ASP A 267 -35.76 -9.66 1.68
N PHE A 268 -35.99 -8.76 2.65
CA PHE A 268 -36.65 -7.49 2.42
C PHE A 268 -35.82 -6.58 1.50
N ILE A 269 -34.50 -6.45 1.74
CA ILE A 269 -33.60 -5.65 0.90
C ILE A 269 -33.55 -6.20 -0.53
N HIS A 270 -33.50 -7.52 -0.70
CA HIS A 270 -33.58 -8.16 -2.02
C HIS A 270 -34.91 -7.90 -2.71
N GLN A 271 -36.03 -8.05 -1.99
CA GLN A 271 -37.37 -7.85 -2.52
C GLN A 271 -37.56 -6.42 -3.01
N ILE A 272 -37.30 -5.40 -2.18
CA ILE A 272 -37.51 -4.00 -2.58
C ILE A 272 -36.61 -3.60 -3.75
N SER A 273 -35.40 -4.15 -3.82
CA SER A 273 -34.45 -3.82 -4.87
C SER A 273 -34.87 -4.45 -6.21
N ILE A 274 -35.18 -5.75 -6.21
CA ILE A 274 -35.45 -6.52 -7.42
C ILE A 274 -36.89 -6.32 -7.92
N GLU A 275 -37.86 -6.31 -7.01
CA GLU A 275 -39.29 -6.25 -7.35
C GLU A 275 -39.79 -4.80 -7.39
N ASP A 276 -39.53 -4.03 -6.33
CA ASP A 276 -40.05 -2.66 -6.20
C ASP A 276 -39.17 -1.59 -6.88
N ASN A 277 -37.98 -1.97 -7.36
CA ASN A 277 -36.97 -1.07 -7.94
C ASN A 277 -36.62 0.10 -7.01
N LYS A 278 -36.45 -0.16 -5.72
CA LYS A 278 -36.11 0.85 -4.70
C LYS A 278 -34.93 0.42 -3.85
N ARG A 279 -34.15 1.39 -3.40
CA ARG A 279 -33.15 1.21 -2.34
C ARG A 279 -33.78 1.48 -0.98
N ILE A 280 -33.20 0.88 0.06
CA ILE A 280 -33.69 1.04 1.44
C ILE A 280 -33.62 2.49 1.93
N ASP A 281 -32.62 3.29 1.50
CA ASP A 281 -32.52 4.73 1.80
C ASP A 281 -33.28 5.63 0.80
N GLY A 282 -33.93 5.06 -0.22
CA GLY A 282 -34.70 5.79 -1.22
C GLY A 282 -33.91 6.39 -2.37
N ARG A 283 -32.58 6.22 -2.42
CA ARG A 283 -31.75 6.69 -3.55
C ARG A 283 -32.04 5.93 -4.85
N GLY A 284 -31.64 6.53 -5.97
CA GLY A 284 -31.47 5.81 -7.23
C GLY A 284 -30.34 4.77 -7.16
N PHE A 285 -30.41 3.73 -8.01
CA PHE A 285 -29.37 2.69 -8.10
C PHE A 285 -28.00 3.22 -8.53
N ASP A 286 -27.96 4.32 -9.28
CA ASP A 286 -26.71 4.94 -9.77
C ASP A 286 -26.30 6.19 -8.98
N GLU A 287 -27.03 6.50 -7.90
CA GLU A 287 -26.86 7.74 -7.15
C GLU A 287 -25.77 7.63 -6.06
N VAL A 288 -24.78 8.51 -6.15
CA VAL A 288 -23.73 8.69 -5.13
C VAL A 288 -24.25 9.59 -4.00
N ARG A 289 -23.95 9.25 -2.74
CA ARG A 289 -24.31 10.08 -1.57
C ARG A 289 -23.61 11.44 -1.62
N ASN A 290 -24.12 12.39 -0.84
CA ASN A 290 -23.52 13.71 -0.67
C ASN A 290 -22.02 13.62 -0.39
N LEU A 291 -21.25 14.38 -1.17
CA LEU A 291 -19.80 14.40 -1.14
C LEU A 291 -19.31 15.71 -0.49
N PHE A 292 -18.23 15.61 0.28
CA PHE A 292 -17.47 16.76 0.76
C PHE A 292 -15.99 16.41 0.75
N ALA A 293 -15.17 17.35 0.28
CA ALA A 293 -13.72 17.23 0.26
C ALA A 293 -13.11 18.50 0.87
N LYS A 294 -12.05 18.32 1.67
CA LYS A 294 -11.23 19.42 2.18
C LYS A 294 -9.76 19.03 2.13
N ALA A 295 -8.93 19.85 1.49
CA ALA A 295 -7.48 19.73 1.49
C ALA A 295 -6.89 20.75 2.47
N GLY A 296 -6.15 20.27 3.47
CA GLY A 296 -5.49 21.13 4.45
C GLY A 296 -6.42 21.83 5.43
N GLY A 297 -5.87 22.83 6.14
CA GLY A 297 -6.62 23.69 7.05
C GLY A 297 -6.99 23.07 8.39
N VAL A 298 -6.53 21.83 8.67
CA VAL A 298 -6.80 21.13 9.94
C VAL A 298 -5.76 21.45 11.01
N SER A 299 -4.48 21.52 10.62
CA SER A 299 -3.38 21.70 11.55
C SER A 299 -2.21 22.42 10.88
N PRO A 300 -1.52 23.34 11.58
CA PRO A 300 -0.29 23.95 11.10
C PRO A 300 0.94 23.02 11.23
N ILE A 301 0.77 21.83 11.83
CA ILE A 301 1.87 20.88 12.10
C ILE A 301 1.95 19.79 11.02
N LEU A 302 0.80 19.29 10.56
CA LEU A 302 0.76 18.21 9.58
C LEU A 302 1.39 18.65 8.25
N HIS A 303 2.11 17.75 7.58
CA HIS A 303 2.72 18.08 6.29
C HIS A 303 1.66 18.17 5.20
N GLY A 304 0.65 17.31 5.25
CA GLY A 304 -0.60 17.48 4.51
C GLY A 304 -1.75 16.76 5.18
N SER A 305 -2.97 17.15 4.83
CA SER A 305 -4.19 16.55 5.35
C SER A 305 -5.32 16.56 4.33
N GLY A 306 -6.18 15.55 4.41
CA GLY A 306 -7.36 15.42 3.58
C GLY A 306 -8.55 14.97 4.42
N ILE A 307 -9.66 15.69 4.34
CA ILE A 307 -10.95 15.25 4.89
C ILE A 307 -11.85 14.90 3.71
N PHE A 308 -12.42 13.70 3.72
CA PHE A 308 -13.36 13.26 2.71
C PHE A 308 -14.59 12.64 3.36
N TYR A 309 -15.77 13.19 3.04
CA TYR A 309 -17.05 12.68 3.48
C TYR A 309 -17.85 12.20 2.28
N ARG A 310 -18.49 11.04 2.44
CA ARG A 310 -19.49 10.50 1.51
C ARG A 310 -20.67 9.97 2.32
N GLY A 311 -21.74 10.75 2.38
CA GLY A 311 -22.86 10.51 3.28
C GLY A 311 -22.38 10.34 4.74
N GLY A 312 -22.70 9.19 5.34
CA GLY A 312 -22.29 8.83 6.71
C GLY A 312 -20.89 8.23 6.85
N THR A 313 -20.09 8.19 5.78
CA THR A 313 -18.70 7.72 5.83
C THR A 313 -17.75 8.90 5.81
N HIS A 314 -17.02 9.10 6.92
CA HIS A 314 -16.12 10.23 7.13
C HIS A 314 -14.71 9.75 7.39
N VAL A 315 -13.77 10.19 6.57
CA VAL A 315 -12.36 9.81 6.68
C VAL A 315 -11.50 11.07 6.78
N PHE A 316 -10.58 11.05 7.73
CA PHE A 316 -9.50 12.02 7.86
C PHE A 316 -8.16 11.32 7.55
N SER A 317 -7.43 11.81 6.57
CA SER A 317 -6.12 11.29 6.19
C SER A 317 -5.04 12.32 6.53
N ALA A 318 -4.07 11.91 7.34
CA ALA A 318 -2.90 12.71 7.70
C ALA A 318 -1.65 12.19 6.99
N LEU A 319 -0.93 13.08 6.33
CA LEU A 319 0.30 12.76 5.61
C LEU A 319 1.53 13.32 6.35
N THR A 320 2.54 12.47 6.47
CA THR A 320 3.88 12.80 6.97
C THR A 320 4.93 12.47 5.90
N LEU A 321 5.91 13.36 5.76
CA LEU A 321 7.06 13.23 4.86
C LEU A 321 8.31 13.02 5.72
N GLY A 322 9.09 12.00 5.39
CA GLY A 322 10.36 11.67 6.06
C GLY A 322 11.53 11.62 5.08
N ALA A 323 12.72 11.46 5.63
CA ALA A 323 13.95 11.22 4.86
C ALA A 323 13.88 9.89 4.10
N PRO A 324 14.71 9.66 3.07
CA PRO A 324 14.83 8.35 2.43
C PRO A 324 15.05 7.21 3.43
N GLY A 325 15.91 7.43 4.45
CA GLY A 325 16.18 6.45 5.50
C GLY A 325 15.01 6.15 6.47
N ASP A 326 13.91 6.92 6.43
CA ASP A 326 12.68 6.61 7.19
C ASP A 326 11.82 5.51 6.53
N SER A 327 12.26 4.96 5.39
CA SER A 327 11.60 3.86 4.70
C SER A 327 11.41 2.65 5.63
N GLN A 328 10.31 1.92 5.43
CA GLN A 328 10.08 0.71 6.20
C GLN A 328 10.84 -0.45 5.55
N VAL A 329 11.83 -1.00 6.26
CA VAL A 329 12.50 -2.24 5.85
C VAL A 329 11.50 -3.40 5.95
N ILE A 330 11.21 -4.03 4.82
CA ILE A 330 10.43 -5.26 4.72
C ILE A 330 11.43 -6.40 4.59
N ASP A 331 11.49 -7.24 5.62
CA ASP A 331 12.31 -8.45 5.65
C ASP A 331 11.39 -9.67 5.72
N GLY A 332 10.86 -10.05 4.57
CA GLY A 332 9.88 -11.11 4.41
C GLY A 332 10.44 -12.34 3.70
N MET A 333 9.66 -13.42 3.70
CA MET A 333 10.01 -14.65 2.97
C MET A 333 10.00 -14.44 1.45
N GLU A 334 9.11 -13.57 0.97
CA GLU A 334 8.87 -13.33 -0.47
C GLU A 334 9.69 -12.14 -1.01
N THR A 335 9.89 -11.11 -0.18
CA THR A 335 10.54 -9.86 -0.59
C THR A 335 11.44 -9.31 0.51
N HIS A 336 12.57 -8.76 0.11
CA HIS A 336 13.47 -7.97 0.95
C HIS A 336 13.60 -6.58 0.31
N THR A 337 12.91 -5.58 0.85
CA THR A 337 12.84 -4.27 0.19
C THR A 337 12.55 -3.12 1.15
N ASP A 338 12.88 -1.91 0.72
CA ASP A 338 12.58 -0.68 1.44
C ASP A 338 11.27 -0.06 0.94
N LYS A 339 10.24 -0.15 1.78
CA LYS A 339 8.93 0.39 1.51
C LYS A 339 8.88 1.90 1.80
N ARG A 340 9.07 2.68 0.73
CA ARG A 340 9.04 4.16 0.73
C ARG A 340 7.66 4.77 0.97
N PHE A 341 6.59 4.08 0.55
CA PHE A 341 5.22 4.56 0.74
C PHE A 341 4.46 3.62 1.67
N MET A 342 3.92 4.17 2.75
CA MET A 342 3.18 3.44 3.76
C MET A 342 1.79 4.04 3.92
N HIS A 343 0.74 3.23 3.76
CA HIS A 343 -0.61 3.65 4.09
C HIS A 343 -1.16 2.81 5.25
N HIS A 344 -1.38 3.47 6.39
CA HIS A 344 -2.03 2.88 7.55
C HIS A 344 -3.50 3.28 7.60
N TYR A 345 -4.36 2.33 7.95
CA TYR A 345 -5.79 2.53 8.02
C TYR A 345 -6.28 2.16 9.42
N ASN A 346 -7.00 3.08 10.05
CA ASN A 346 -7.52 2.94 11.40
C ASN A 346 -9.05 2.94 11.40
N PHE A 347 -9.63 1.93 12.05
CA PHE A 347 -11.08 1.78 12.18
C PHE A 347 -11.47 1.67 13.67
N PRO A 348 -11.55 2.81 14.37
CA PRO A 348 -11.88 2.81 15.79
C PRO A 348 -13.36 2.41 16.02
N PRO A 349 -13.70 1.77 17.16
CA PRO A 349 -15.08 1.33 17.44
C PRO A 349 -16.13 2.44 17.37
N PHE A 350 -15.77 3.66 17.79
CA PHE A 350 -16.68 4.81 17.73
C PHE A 350 -17.11 5.17 16.31
N SER A 351 -16.37 4.75 15.28
CA SER A 351 -16.71 5.03 13.88
C SER A 351 -18.02 4.38 13.42
N VAL A 352 -18.45 3.34 14.13
CA VAL A 352 -19.75 2.66 13.92
C VAL A 352 -20.68 2.82 15.13
N GLY A 353 -20.33 3.70 16.08
CA GLY A 353 -21.11 3.91 17.30
C GLY A 353 -20.97 2.81 18.36
N GLU A 354 -19.95 1.96 18.27
CA GLU A 354 -19.73 0.83 19.18
C GLU A 354 -18.62 1.12 20.21
N VAL A 355 -18.61 0.32 21.29
CA VAL A 355 -17.52 0.28 22.28
C VAL A 355 -16.69 -0.97 22.03
N GLY A 356 -15.36 -0.83 21.98
CA GLY A 356 -14.47 -1.96 21.72
C GLY A 356 -13.02 -1.68 22.08
N ARG A 357 -12.15 -2.67 21.82
CA ARG A 357 -10.72 -2.56 22.08
C ARG A 357 -10.06 -1.59 21.11
N VAL A 358 -9.21 -0.69 21.63
CA VAL A 358 -8.41 0.26 20.85
C VAL A 358 -6.92 -0.12 20.93
N GLY A 359 -6.18 0.09 19.83
CA GLY A 359 -4.71 -0.01 19.79
C GLY A 359 -4.14 -1.27 19.14
N GLY A 360 -4.96 -2.24 18.74
CA GLY A 360 -4.52 -3.41 17.95
C GLY A 360 -4.86 -3.24 16.46
N MET A 361 -4.01 -3.81 15.59
CA MET A 361 -4.30 -3.92 14.15
C MET A 361 -5.02 -5.24 13.89
N ASN A 362 -6.21 -5.17 13.30
CA ASN A 362 -6.94 -6.36 12.88
C ASN A 362 -6.72 -6.62 11.37
N ARG A 363 -7.03 -7.85 10.93
CA ARG A 363 -6.83 -8.27 9.53
C ARG A 363 -7.57 -7.37 8.53
N ARG A 364 -8.76 -6.84 8.88
CA ARG A 364 -9.54 -5.95 8.01
C ARG A 364 -8.87 -4.59 7.83
N MET A 365 -8.28 -4.04 8.90
CA MET A 365 -7.56 -2.78 8.86
C MET A 365 -6.32 -2.87 7.97
N VAL A 366 -5.55 -3.96 8.09
CA VAL A 366 -4.41 -4.25 7.19
C VAL A 366 -4.89 -4.37 5.74
N GLY A 367 -5.96 -5.14 5.48
CA GLY A 367 -6.52 -5.32 4.14
C GLY A 367 -7.01 -4.03 3.48
N HIS A 368 -7.73 -3.18 4.23
CA HIS A 368 -8.19 -1.89 3.72
C HIS A 368 -7.04 -0.91 3.51
N GLY A 369 -6.03 -0.92 4.39
CA GLY A 369 -4.81 -0.13 4.25
C GLY A 369 -4.05 -0.49 2.98
N ALA A 370 -3.82 -1.79 2.75
CA ALA A 370 -3.15 -2.31 1.56
C ALA A 370 -3.91 -2.00 0.27
N LEU A 371 -5.25 -2.09 0.26
CA LEU A 371 -6.05 -1.71 -0.91
C LEU A 371 -5.90 -0.22 -1.25
N ALA A 372 -5.95 0.66 -0.25
CA ALA A 372 -5.77 2.09 -0.47
C ALA A 372 -4.33 2.42 -0.92
N GLU A 373 -3.34 1.73 -0.36
CA GLU A 373 -1.95 1.85 -0.78
C GLU A 373 -1.77 1.46 -2.27
N LYS A 374 -2.28 0.28 -2.63
CA LYS A 374 -2.28 -0.27 -3.99
C LYS A 374 -2.92 0.69 -5.00
N ALA A 375 -4.01 1.36 -4.62
CA ALA A 375 -4.68 2.35 -5.46
C ALA A 375 -3.84 3.62 -5.74
N LEU A 376 -2.93 3.98 -4.83
CA LEU A 376 -2.16 5.23 -4.90
C LEU A 376 -0.75 5.05 -5.44
N ILE A 377 -0.12 3.88 -5.29
CA ILE A 377 1.25 3.63 -5.78
C ILE A 377 1.45 4.05 -7.26
N PRO A 378 0.54 3.75 -8.22
CA PRO A 378 0.75 4.07 -9.63
C PRO A 378 0.92 5.58 -9.94
N ILE A 379 0.29 6.43 -9.12
CA ILE A 379 0.30 7.88 -9.31
C ILE A 379 1.43 8.60 -8.58
N LEU A 380 2.19 7.89 -7.73
CA LEU A 380 3.28 8.50 -6.97
C LEU A 380 4.44 8.88 -7.91
N PRO A 381 5.16 9.97 -7.59
CA PRO A 381 6.38 10.33 -8.30
C PRO A 381 7.49 9.32 -8.04
N ALA A 382 8.41 9.19 -9.01
CA ALA A 382 9.61 8.38 -8.86
C ALA A 382 10.48 8.87 -7.69
N LYS A 383 11.30 7.97 -7.12
CA LYS A 383 12.20 8.30 -5.99
C LYS A 383 13.14 9.47 -6.34
N GLY A 384 13.68 9.50 -7.57
CA GLY A 384 14.57 10.58 -8.02
C GLY A 384 13.91 11.96 -8.11
N ASP A 385 12.63 12.01 -8.48
CA ASP A 385 11.89 13.28 -8.62
C ASP A 385 11.37 13.79 -7.27
N PHE A 386 11.08 12.87 -6.35
CA PHE A 386 10.57 13.21 -5.03
C PHE A 386 11.17 12.26 -3.99
N PRO A 387 12.37 12.54 -3.45
CA PRO A 387 13.12 11.60 -2.61
C PRO A 387 12.64 11.54 -1.16
N TYR A 388 11.32 11.59 -0.93
CA TYR A 388 10.73 11.54 0.41
C TYR A 388 10.13 10.17 0.68
N THR A 389 10.29 9.68 1.89
CA THR A 389 9.42 8.63 2.43
C THR A 389 8.07 9.24 2.76
N ILE A 390 6.98 8.57 2.35
CA ILE A 390 5.61 9.08 2.48
C ILE A 390 4.83 8.12 3.39
N ARG A 391 4.32 8.65 4.51
CA ARG A 391 3.41 7.91 5.39
C ARG A 391 2.06 8.61 5.41
N ILE A 392 1.01 7.88 5.12
CA ILE A 392 -0.37 8.34 5.29
C ILE A 392 -1.05 7.49 6.35
N VAL A 393 -1.80 8.13 7.24
CA VAL A 393 -2.69 7.47 8.20
C VAL A 393 -4.10 7.95 7.94
N SER A 394 -4.99 7.03 7.56
CA SER A 394 -6.41 7.29 7.37
C SER A 394 -7.19 6.87 8.62
N GLU A 395 -7.70 7.85 9.35
CA GLU A 395 -8.58 7.70 10.51
C GLU A 395 -10.05 7.73 10.05
N VAL A 396 -10.74 6.62 10.22
CA VAL A 396 -12.19 6.55 9.93
C VAL A 396 -12.95 7.11 11.13
N LEU A 397 -13.55 8.28 10.95
CA LEU A 397 -14.26 8.99 12.01
C LEU A 397 -15.74 8.56 12.09
N ALA A 398 -16.32 8.18 10.96
CA ALA A 398 -17.65 7.59 10.85
C ALA A 398 -17.69 6.64 9.65
N SER A 399 -18.46 5.56 9.72
CA SER A 399 -18.57 4.58 8.63
C SER A 399 -20.00 4.13 8.42
N ASN A 400 -20.52 4.39 7.23
CA ASN A 400 -21.79 3.82 6.75
C ASN A 400 -21.65 3.29 5.31
N GLY A 401 -20.46 2.88 4.89
CA GLY A 401 -20.21 2.35 3.56
C GLY A 401 -18.81 2.65 3.04
N SER A 402 -18.07 1.61 2.67
CA SER A 402 -16.72 1.62 2.09
C SER A 402 -15.81 2.79 2.51
N SER A 403 -15.43 2.76 3.78
CA SER A 403 -14.42 3.66 4.34
C SER A 403 -13.04 3.48 3.70
N SER A 404 -12.71 2.30 3.15
CA SER A 404 -11.46 2.09 2.41
C SER A 404 -11.37 2.96 1.15
N MET A 405 -12.47 3.09 0.39
CA MET A 405 -12.53 4.00 -0.76
C MET A 405 -12.57 5.47 -0.33
N GLY A 406 -13.19 5.77 0.83
CA GLY A 406 -13.05 7.09 1.46
C GLY A 406 -11.59 7.42 1.81
N SER A 407 -10.81 6.44 2.28
CA SER A 407 -9.38 6.60 2.56
C SER A 407 -8.54 6.86 1.31
N VAL A 408 -8.88 6.27 0.16
CA VAL A 408 -8.22 6.60 -1.11
C VAL A 408 -8.43 8.08 -1.44
N CYS A 409 -9.68 8.55 -1.42
CA CYS A 409 -10.01 9.94 -1.70
C CYS A 409 -9.36 10.93 -0.69
N GLY A 410 -9.45 10.63 0.61
CA GLY A 410 -8.81 11.42 1.66
C GLY A 410 -7.29 11.47 1.51
N SER A 411 -6.66 10.36 1.14
CA SER A 411 -5.22 10.28 0.92
C SER A 411 -4.78 11.05 -0.32
N THR A 412 -5.57 11.03 -1.41
CA THR A 412 -5.32 11.88 -2.58
C THR A 412 -5.33 13.37 -2.19
N LEU A 413 -6.32 13.82 -1.43
CA LEU A 413 -6.36 15.19 -0.91
C LEU A 413 -5.13 15.50 -0.05
N ALA A 414 -4.74 14.60 0.84
CA ALA A 414 -3.57 14.78 1.70
C ALA A 414 -2.24 14.84 0.92
N LEU A 415 -2.09 14.02 -0.13
CA LEU A 415 -0.93 14.05 -1.05
C LEU A 415 -0.83 15.41 -1.76
N MET A 416 -1.95 15.88 -2.32
CA MET A 416 -2.00 17.15 -3.04
C MET A 416 -1.78 18.33 -2.09
N ASP A 417 -2.38 18.29 -0.90
CA ASP A 417 -2.19 19.30 0.15
C ASP A 417 -0.74 19.39 0.63
N ALA A 418 -0.05 18.24 0.76
CA ALA A 418 1.35 18.19 1.13
C ALA A 418 2.32 18.68 0.05
N GLY A 419 1.84 18.92 -1.17
CA GLY A 419 2.65 19.27 -2.33
C GLY A 419 3.44 18.11 -2.91
N VAL A 420 2.99 16.87 -2.68
CA VAL A 420 3.56 15.69 -3.36
C VAL A 420 3.19 15.78 -4.84
N PRO A 421 4.15 15.74 -5.78
CA PRO A 421 3.90 15.89 -7.22
C PRO A 421 3.34 14.58 -7.80
N ILE A 422 2.15 14.19 -7.35
CA ILE A 422 1.42 13.06 -7.89
C ILE A 422 1.04 13.34 -9.34
N LYS A 423 1.06 12.29 -10.19
CA LYS A 423 0.76 12.43 -11.62
C LYS A 423 -0.66 12.94 -11.85
N LYS A 424 -1.63 12.35 -11.13
CA LYS A 424 -3.08 12.61 -11.24
C LYS A 424 -3.79 12.26 -9.93
N PRO A 425 -4.94 12.90 -9.61
CA PRO A 425 -5.76 12.50 -8.48
C PRO A 425 -6.42 11.13 -8.72
N VAL A 426 -6.64 10.38 -7.63
CA VAL A 426 -7.30 9.08 -7.61
C VAL A 426 -8.57 9.19 -6.77
N ALA A 427 -9.65 8.57 -7.22
CA ALA A 427 -10.87 8.41 -6.42
C ALA A 427 -11.27 6.93 -6.35
N GLY A 428 -11.96 6.58 -5.27
CA GLY A 428 -12.48 5.24 -5.05
C GLY A 428 -14.00 5.23 -4.87
N ILE A 429 -14.66 4.19 -5.39
CA ILE A 429 -16.07 3.92 -5.20
C ILE A 429 -16.28 2.46 -4.79
N ALA A 430 -17.32 2.21 -3.98
CA ALA A 430 -17.83 0.87 -3.77
C ALA A 430 -19.20 0.75 -4.40
N SER A 431 -19.36 -0.31 -5.17
CA SER A 431 -20.61 -0.76 -5.74
C SER A 431 -20.98 -2.09 -5.12
N GLY A 432 -22.26 -2.45 -5.18
CA GLY A 432 -22.72 -3.76 -4.77
C GLY A 432 -23.73 -4.35 -5.72
N LEU A 433 -24.20 -5.53 -5.37
CA LEU A 433 -25.17 -6.30 -6.14
C LEU A 433 -26.19 -6.90 -5.18
N VAL A 434 -27.43 -6.98 -5.63
CA VAL A 434 -28.45 -7.88 -5.08
C VAL A 434 -29.01 -8.73 -6.21
N MET A 435 -29.17 -10.02 -5.99
CA MET A 435 -29.42 -11.02 -7.01
C MET A 435 -30.32 -12.14 -6.47
N LYS A 436 -31.31 -12.54 -7.27
CA LYS A 436 -32.21 -13.67 -6.97
C LYS A 436 -32.44 -14.46 -8.26
N GLY A 437 -31.77 -15.60 -8.37
CA GLY A 437 -31.68 -16.34 -9.63
C GLY A 437 -31.04 -15.47 -10.71
N ASP A 438 -31.70 -15.31 -11.85
CA ASP A 438 -31.19 -14.51 -12.98
C ASP A 438 -31.51 -13.00 -12.87
N LYS A 439 -32.33 -12.60 -11.89
CA LYS A 439 -32.69 -11.18 -11.68
C LYS A 439 -31.68 -10.52 -10.75
N TYR A 440 -31.21 -9.33 -11.11
CA TYR A 440 -30.26 -8.59 -10.28
C TYR A 440 -30.43 -7.07 -10.37
N LYS A 441 -29.84 -6.36 -9.41
CA LYS A 441 -29.63 -4.90 -9.42
C LYS A 441 -28.24 -4.55 -8.93
N LEU A 442 -27.57 -3.68 -9.68
CA LEU A 442 -26.31 -3.06 -9.26
C LEU A 442 -26.60 -1.80 -8.45
N LEU A 443 -25.85 -1.61 -7.37
CA LEU A 443 -25.99 -0.52 -6.42
C LEU A 443 -24.70 0.31 -6.44
N THR A 444 -24.79 1.58 -6.81
CA THR A 444 -23.68 2.53 -6.73
C THR A 444 -23.63 3.16 -5.34
N ASP A 445 -22.42 3.27 -4.79
CA ASP A 445 -22.16 3.85 -3.47
C ASP A 445 -22.97 3.18 -2.36
N ILE A 446 -22.71 1.89 -2.15
CA ILE A 446 -23.43 1.08 -1.15
C ILE A 446 -23.29 1.63 0.26
N GLN A 447 -24.38 1.56 1.03
CA GLN A 447 -24.40 1.86 2.46
C GLN A 447 -24.31 0.61 3.33
N GLY A 448 -24.17 0.78 4.65
CA GLY A 448 -23.98 -0.32 5.61
C GLY A 448 -24.96 -1.49 5.44
N PRO A 449 -26.29 -1.27 5.42
CA PRO A 449 -27.25 -2.36 5.19
C PRO A 449 -27.08 -3.06 3.83
N GLU A 450 -26.80 -2.31 2.77
CA GLU A 450 -26.62 -2.86 1.41
C GLU A 450 -25.32 -3.63 1.27
N ASP A 451 -24.27 -3.24 2.00
CA ASP A 451 -23.01 -3.99 2.12
C ASP A 451 -23.19 -5.26 2.95
N GLU A 452 -23.97 -5.20 4.03
CA GLU A 452 -24.22 -6.34 4.93
C GLU A 452 -25.16 -7.40 4.33
N HIS A 453 -26.16 -6.98 3.56
CA HIS A 453 -27.16 -7.86 2.95
C HIS A 453 -27.06 -7.98 1.43
N GLY A 454 -26.09 -7.31 0.79
CA GLY A 454 -25.82 -7.48 -0.63
C GLY A 454 -25.01 -8.75 -0.94
N ASP A 455 -25.09 -9.18 -2.19
CA ASP A 455 -24.42 -10.37 -2.72
C ASP A 455 -22.99 -10.12 -3.22
N MET A 456 -22.65 -8.86 -3.48
CA MET A 456 -21.34 -8.44 -3.96
C MET A 456 -20.92 -7.12 -3.31
N ASP A 457 -19.66 -7.01 -2.92
CA ASP A 457 -18.97 -5.78 -2.53
C ASP A 457 -17.80 -5.57 -3.50
N PHE A 458 -17.97 -4.62 -4.42
CA PHE A 458 -17.08 -4.36 -5.54
C PHE A 458 -16.48 -2.95 -5.43
N LYS A 459 -15.20 -2.86 -5.10
CA LYS A 459 -14.46 -1.61 -4.89
C LYS A 459 -13.56 -1.34 -6.07
N VAL A 460 -13.67 -0.14 -6.64
CA VAL A 460 -12.84 0.31 -7.77
C VAL A 460 -12.24 1.66 -7.43
N ALA A 461 -10.92 1.76 -7.60
CA ALA A 461 -10.18 3.01 -7.50
C ALA A 461 -9.41 3.29 -8.79
N GLY A 462 -9.23 4.57 -9.11
CA GLY A 462 -8.53 4.95 -10.32
C GLY A 462 -8.55 6.45 -10.57
N THR A 463 -7.90 6.83 -11.67
CA THR A 463 -7.89 8.20 -12.20
C THR A 463 -9.01 8.36 -13.23
N ARG A 464 -8.99 9.49 -13.94
CA ARG A 464 -9.84 9.67 -15.14
C ARG A 464 -9.44 8.73 -16.29
N ASP A 465 -8.17 8.35 -16.36
CA ASP A 465 -7.61 7.64 -17.51
C ASP A 465 -7.76 6.13 -17.39
N GLY A 466 -7.82 5.62 -16.16
CA GLY A 466 -8.02 4.19 -15.92
C GLY A 466 -8.09 3.81 -14.45
N VAL A 467 -8.14 2.51 -14.23
CA VAL A 467 -8.24 1.88 -12.93
C VAL A 467 -6.83 1.67 -12.36
N THR A 468 -6.66 1.93 -11.07
CA THR A 468 -5.42 1.68 -10.34
C THR A 468 -5.52 0.49 -9.39
N ALA A 469 -6.70 0.26 -8.82
CA ALA A 469 -6.94 -0.91 -7.98
C ALA A 469 -8.41 -1.35 -8.02
N VAL A 470 -8.61 -2.67 -7.88
CA VAL A 470 -9.95 -3.27 -7.70
C VAL A 470 -9.88 -4.31 -6.60
N GLN A 471 -10.94 -4.38 -5.81
CA GLN A 471 -11.16 -5.48 -4.89
C GLN A 471 -12.63 -5.88 -4.97
N MET A 472 -12.89 -7.17 -5.11
CA MET A 472 -14.25 -7.70 -5.08
C MET A 472 -14.35 -8.86 -4.13
N ASP A 473 -15.45 -8.87 -3.38
CA ASP A 473 -15.93 -10.01 -2.62
C ASP A 473 -17.39 -10.30 -2.94
N VAL A 474 -17.78 -11.56 -2.78
CA VAL A 474 -19.14 -12.00 -2.98
C VAL A 474 -19.62 -12.78 -1.76
N LYS A 475 -20.92 -12.81 -1.53
CA LYS A 475 -21.58 -13.70 -0.56
C LYS A 475 -22.29 -14.88 -1.22
N VAL A 476 -22.42 -14.82 -2.55
CA VAL A 476 -23.01 -15.88 -3.38
C VAL A 476 -21.92 -16.79 -3.98
N GLY A 477 -22.35 -17.82 -4.71
CA GLY A 477 -21.43 -18.79 -5.33
C GLY A 477 -20.46 -18.22 -6.39
N GLY A 478 -20.66 -16.98 -6.83
CA GLY A 478 -19.81 -16.24 -7.78
C GLY A 478 -20.64 -15.36 -8.71
N ILE A 479 -20.01 -14.38 -9.35
CA ILE A 479 -20.65 -13.42 -10.26
C ILE A 479 -20.24 -13.68 -11.73
N PRO A 480 -21.20 -13.74 -12.68
CA PRO A 480 -20.92 -13.80 -14.11
C PRO A 480 -20.17 -12.56 -14.63
N LEU A 481 -19.23 -12.76 -15.56
CA LEU A 481 -18.46 -11.67 -16.20
C LEU A 481 -19.33 -10.54 -16.81
N PRO A 482 -20.48 -10.80 -17.46
CA PRO A 482 -21.33 -9.73 -17.99
C PRO A 482 -21.82 -8.75 -16.92
N ILE A 483 -22.13 -9.24 -15.70
CA ILE A 483 -22.56 -8.38 -14.58
C ILE A 483 -21.38 -7.53 -14.11
N LEU A 484 -20.18 -8.10 -14.04
CA LEU A 484 -18.97 -7.34 -13.67
C LEU A 484 -18.67 -6.23 -14.67
N LYS A 485 -18.89 -6.47 -15.96
CA LYS A 485 -18.71 -5.44 -16.99
C LYS A 485 -19.62 -4.22 -16.73
N GLU A 486 -20.90 -4.45 -16.46
CA GLU A 486 -21.83 -3.37 -16.11
C GLU A 486 -21.42 -2.67 -14.79
N ALA A 487 -20.94 -3.44 -13.81
CA ALA A 487 -20.45 -2.89 -12.55
C ALA A 487 -19.24 -1.95 -12.75
N PHE A 488 -18.30 -2.30 -13.64
CA PHE A 488 -17.17 -1.44 -14.01
C PHE A 488 -17.63 -0.14 -14.68
N GLU A 489 -18.61 -0.21 -15.59
CA GLU A 489 -19.15 0.97 -16.27
C GLU A 489 -19.81 1.94 -15.28
N LYS A 490 -20.65 1.45 -14.37
CA LYS A 490 -21.28 2.26 -13.31
C LYS A 490 -20.24 2.82 -12.33
N ALA A 491 -19.27 2.00 -11.91
CA ALA A 491 -18.20 2.43 -11.02
C ALA A 491 -17.35 3.54 -11.65
N LYS A 492 -17.08 3.48 -12.95
CA LYS A 492 -16.36 4.54 -13.67
C LYS A 492 -17.10 5.88 -13.58
N MET A 493 -18.41 5.89 -13.84
CA MET A 493 -19.20 7.12 -13.78
C MET A 493 -19.18 7.75 -12.38
N ALA A 494 -19.37 6.94 -11.33
CA ALA A 494 -19.30 7.40 -9.96
C ALA A 494 -17.91 7.88 -9.54
N ARG A 495 -16.85 7.19 -10.00
CA ARG A 495 -15.44 7.59 -9.78
C ARG A 495 -15.17 8.97 -10.36
N LEU A 496 -15.63 9.25 -11.58
CA LEU A 496 -15.46 10.55 -12.23
C LEU A 496 -16.20 11.67 -11.47
N GLN A 497 -17.42 11.41 -11.00
CA GLN A 497 -18.17 12.37 -10.16
C GLN A 497 -17.42 12.71 -8.86
N ILE A 498 -16.77 11.73 -8.23
CA ILE A 498 -15.98 11.96 -7.01
C ILE A 498 -14.71 12.76 -7.33
N LEU A 499 -14.05 12.47 -8.46
CA LEU A 499 -12.90 13.25 -8.92
C LEU A 499 -13.25 14.72 -9.17
N ASP A 500 -14.43 15.00 -9.75
CA ASP A 500 -14.90 16.38 -9.94
C ASP A 500 -14.94 17.16 -8.61
N VAL A 501 -15.38 16.51 -7.52
CA VAL A 501 -15.42 17.11 -6.17
C VAL A 501 -14.03 17.32 -5.57
N ILE A 502 -13.12 16.36 -5.76
CA ILE A 502 -11.73 16.48 -5.30
C ILE A 502 -11.03 17.63 -6.03
N GLU A 503 -11.16 17.69 -7.34
CA GLU A 503 -10.53 18.72 -8.18
C GLU A 503 -11.13 20.11 -7.97
N ALA A 504 -12.40 20.19 -7.57
CA ALA A 504 -13.03 21.44 -7.17
C ALA A 504 -12.44 22.02 -5.86
N GLU A 505 -12.04 21.16 -4.91
CA GLU A 505 -11.35 21.57 -3.67
C GLU A 505 -9.87 21.88 -3.91
N ILE A 506 -9.16 21.02 -4.65
CA ILE A 506 -7.74 21.20 -4.96
C ILE A 506 -7.43 20.68 -6.36
N LYS A 507 -7.20 21.62 -7.29
CA LYS A 507 -7.02 21.30 -8.71
C LYS A 507 -5.68 20.61 -9.03
N GLU A 508 -4.62 21.02 -8.35
CA GLU A 508 -3.26 20.52 -8.54
C GLU A 508 -2.56 20.44 -7.17
N PRO A 509 -1.53 19.56 -7.00
CA PRO A 509 -0.73 19.57 -5.80
C PRO A 509 -0.18 20.95 -5.48
N ARG A 510 -0.07 21.30 -4.19
CA ARG A 510 0.53 22.58 -3.78
C ARG A 510 1.95 22.69 -4.32
N LYS A 511 2.31 23.87 -4.82
CA LYS A 511 3.63 24.13 -5.41
C LYS A 511 4.77 24.09 -4.40
N GLU A 512 4.46 24.39 -3.14
CA GLU A 512 5.41 24.38 -2.05
C GLU A 512 5.02 23.31 -1.03
N LEU A 513 6.02 22.56 -0.57
CA LEU A 513 5.88 21.67 0.58
C LEU A 513 5.61 22.47 1.85
N SER A 514 4.93 21.84 2.80
CA SER A 514 4.73 22.40 4.14
C SER A 514 6.05 22.92 4.74
N PRO A 515 6.06 24.10 5.38
CA PRO A 515 7.25 24.60 6.08
C PRO A 515 7.77 23.67 7.19
N LYS A 516 6.93 22.73 7.66
CA LYS A 516 7.31 21.72 8.65
C LYS A 516 7.87 20.44 8.04
N ALA A 517 7.66 20.23 6.74
CA ALA A 517 8.27 19.10 6.05
C ALA A 517 9.80 19.28 5.99
N PRO A 518 10.57 18.19 6.15
CA PRO A 518 12.01 18.25 5.96
C PRO A 518 12.33 18.73 4.54
N ARG A 519 13.45 19.43 4.35
CA ARG A 519 13.95 19.78 3.01
C ARG A 519 15.05 18.81 2.63
N ILE A 520 14.93 18.26 1.43
CA ILE A 520 15.94 17.36 0.86
C ILE A 520 16.67 18.09 -0.26
N ILE A 521 17.99 18.17 -0.12
CA ILE A 521 18.90 18.57 -1.19
C ILE A 521 19.52 17.30 -1.76
N SER A 522 19.41 17.13 -3.09
CA SER A 522 20.05 16.03 -3.80
C SER A 522 21.29 16.53 -4.53
N ILE A 523 22.41 15.85 -4.37
CA ILE A 523 23.63 16.06 -5.16
C ILE A 523 24.11 14.73 -5.74
N LYS A 524 24.76 14.79 -6.90
CA LYS A 524 25.32 13.62 -7.57
C LYS A 524 26.83 13.67 -7.46
N ILE A 525 27.43 12.64 -6.87
CA ILE A 525 28.87 12.41 -6.83
C ILE A 525 29.22 11.19 -7.69
N LYS A 526 30.50 10.97 -7.98
CA LYS A 526 30.90 9.75 -8.68
C LYS A 526 30.84 8.54 -7.72
N PRO A 527 30.42 7.34 -8.15
CA PRO A 527 30.36 6.17 -7.28
C PRO A 527 31.68 5.87 -6.56
N GLU A 528 32.82 6.06 -7.23
CA GLU A 528 34.16 5.91 -6.64
C GLU A 528 34.48 6.90 -5.50
N GLN A 529 33.71 7.99 -5.38
CA GLN A 529 33.87 9.02 -4.35
C GLN A 529 33.01 8.74 -3.10
N ILE A 530 32.08 7.78 -3.14
CA ILE A 530 31.19 7.44 -2.01
C ILE A 530 32.01 7.14 -0.75
N GLY A 531 33.05 6.31 -0.88
CA GLY A 531 33.92 5.95 0.24
C GLY A 531 34.66 7.14 0.86
N MET A 532 34.84 8.24 0.11
CA MET A 532 35.44 9.48 0.62
C MET A 532 34.48 10.25 1.53
N VAL A 533 33.20 10.30 1.15
CA VAL A 533 32.14 10.99 1.91
C VAL A 533 31.76 10.21 3.16
N ILE A 534 31.64 8.89 3.08
CA ILE A 534 31.38 8.03 4.25
C ILE A 534 32.57 8.09 5.22
N GLY A 535 33.79 7.98 4.69
CA GLY A 535 35.01 7.87 5.48
C GLY A 535 35.14 6.53 6.19
N THR A 536 36.31 6.27 6.78
CA THR A 536 36.59 5.00 7.47
C THR A 536 35.62 4.79 8.64
N GLY A 537 34.79 3.74 8.57
CA GLY A 537 33.79 3.42 9.59
C GLY A 537 32.66 4.45 9.74
N GLY A 538 32.39 5.26 8.70
CA GLY A 538 31.34 6.29 8.76
C GLY A 538 31.75 7.58 9.49
N LYS A 539 33.04 7.75 9.83
CA LYS A 539 33.49 8.89 10.64
C LYS A 539 33.19 10.25 10.00
N VAL A 540 33.42 10.39 8.69
CA VAL A 540 33.30 11.68 7.99
C VAL A 540 31.83 12.06 7.84
N ILE A 541 30.99 11.12 7.40
CA ILE A 541 29.55 11.37 7.27
C ILE A 541 28.91 11.69 8.62
N ASN A 542 29.27 10.98 9.70
CA ASN A 542 28.76 11.27 11.04
C ASN A 542 29.21 12.65 11.54
N GLU A 543 30.46 13.07 11.27
CA GLU A 543 30.93 14.42 11.61
C GLU A 543 30.13 15.51 10.89
N ILE A 544 29.79 15.30 9.61
CA ILE A 544 28.93 16.22 8.85
C ILE A 544 27.53 16.27 9.47
N LYS A 545 26.91 15.11 9.74
CA LYS A 545 25.58 15.02 10.38
C LYS A 545 25.57 15.75 11.72
N ASP A 546 26.53 15.46 12.59
CA ASP A 546 26.64 16.06 13.94
C ASP A 546 26.84 17.57 13.89
N THR A 547 27.64 18.07 12.94
CA THR A 547 27.97 19.51 12.83
C THR A 547 26.82 20.33 12.20
N THR A 548 26.05 19.71 11.31
CA THR A 548 25.02 20.40 10.52
C THR A 548 23.60 20.11 10.98
N GLY A 549 23.39 19.07 11.80
CA GLY A 549 22.08 18.63 12.29
C GLY A 549 21.19 18.03 11.20
N VAL A 550 21.79 17.50 10.12
CA VAL A 550 21.06 16.92 8.98
C VAL A 550 21.22 15.40 8.96
N GLU A 551 20.29 14.73 8.30
CA GLU A 551 20.47 13.35 7.87
C GLU A 551 21.06 13.32 6.46
N ILE A 552 21.89 12.31 6.21
CA ILE A 552 22.53 12.07 4.91
C ILE A 552 22.36 10.60 4.56
N ASP A 553 21.74 10.37 3.40
CA ASP A 553 21.57 9.07 2.77
C ASP A 553 22.37 9.06 1.46
N ILE A 554 23.15 8.01 1.21
CA ILE A 554 23.98 7.87 0.01
C ILE A 554 23.58 6.59 -0.70
N GLU A 555 23.18 6.71 -1.96
CA GLU A 555 22.85 5.60 -2.85
C GLU A 555 24.12 5.08 -3.55
N GLU A 556 24.10 3.82 -3.96
CA GLU A 556 25.24 3.15 -4.62
C GLU A 556 25.62 3.80 -5.96
N ASP A 557 24.65 4.45 -6.60
CA ASP A 557 24.85 5.19 -7.85
C ASP A 557 25.52 6.56 -7.64
N GLY A 558 25.87 6.91 -6.40
CA GLY A 558 26.50 8.18 -6.03
C GLY A 558 25.52 9.33 -5.81
N THR A 559 24.21 9.08 -5.73
CA THR A 559 23.26 10.11 -5.31
C THR A 559 23.34 10.31 -3.80
N VAL A 560 23.49 11.54 -3.34
CA VAL A 560 23.52 11.91 -1.92
C VAL A 560 22.31 12.78 -1.61
N TYR A 561 21.45 12.30 -0.72
CA TYR A 561 20.31 13.03 -0.19
C TYR A 561 20.66 13.63 1.17
N ILE A 562 20.54 14.95 1.29
CA ILE A 562 20.81 15.71 2.51
C ILE A 562 19.49 16.25 3.02
N THR A 563 19.02 15.73 4.14
CA THR A 563 17.70 16.00 4.71
C THR A 563 17.81 16.82 5.99
N GLY A 564 17.24 18.03 6.03
CA GLY A 564 17.24 18.84 7.24
C GLY A 564 16.69 20.25 7.06
N GLU A 565 16.95 21.13 8.02
CA GLU A 565 16.66 22.56 7.87
C GLU A 565 17.53 23.19 6.77
N SER A 566 17.00 24.18 6.06
CA SER A 566 17.66 24.78 4.89
C SER A 566 19.11 25.24 5.14
N VAL A 567 19.39 25.85 6.30
CA VAL A 567 20.75 26.32 6.64
C VAL A 567 21.70 25.16 6.90
N GLY A 568 21.24 24.11 7.57
CA GLY A 568 22.04 22.91 7.84
C GLY A 568 22.32 22.14 6.55
N ALA A 569 21.30 21.96 5.71
CA ALA A 569 21.38 21.23 4.46
C ALA A 569 22.35 21.87 3.46
N GLU A 570 22.33 23.20 3.28
CA GLU A 570 23.27 23.89 2.39
C GLU A 570 24.72 23.82 2.90
N LYS A 571 24.93 23.86 4.23
CA LYS A 571 26.26 23.67 4.82
C LYS A 571 26.78 22.25 4.59
N ALA A 572 25.94 21.24 4.81
CA ALA A 572 26.29 19.85 4.56
C ALA A 572 26.59 19.61 3.08
N LYS A 573 25.80 20.19 2.17
CA LYS A 573 26.05 20.16 0.73
C LYS A 573 27.44 20.71 0.39
N ALA A 574 27.77 21.90 0.89
CA ALA A 574 29.08 22.51 0.65
C ALA A 574 30.24 21.65 1.19
N LEU A 575 30.06 21.00 2.35
CA LEU A 575 31.06 20.08 2.90
C LEU A 575 31.23 18.84 2.03
N VAL A 576 30.15 18.23 1.55
CA VAL A 576 30.22 17.08 0.64
C VAL A 576 30.89 17.48 -0.68
N GLU A 577 30.49 18.60 -1.27
CA GLU A 577 31.10 19.14 -2.50
C GLU A 577 32.59 19.42 -2.34
N ASP A 578 33.03 19.95 -1.19
CA ASP A 578 34.45 20.18 -0.90
C ASP A 578 35.24 18.87 -0.76
N ILE A 579 34.64 17.82 -0.19
CA ILE A 579 35.25 16.49 -0.07
C ILE A 579 35.45 15.85 -1.44
N VAL A 580 34.46 15.96 -2.33
CA VAL A 580 34.50 15.32 -3.67
C VAL A 580 35.10 16.21 -4.75
N LYS A 581 35.58 17.40 -4.38
CA LYS A 581 36.14 18.36 -5.31
C LYS A 581 37.37 17.81 -6.01
N GLU A 582 37.28 17.63 -7.32
CA GLU A 582 38.41 17.27 -8.16
C GLU A 582 39.15 18.52 -8.61
N TYR A 583 40.44 18.56 -8.34
CA TYR A 583 41.35 19.62 -8.75
C TYR A 583 41.94 19.29 -10.13
N LYS A 584 41.68 20.13 -11.13
CA LYS A 584 42.20 19.98 -12.49
C LYS A 584 43.39 20.90 -12.75
N GLU A 585 44.20 20.54 -13.73
CA GLU A 585 45.26 21.42 -14.23
C GLU A 585 44.66 22.74 -14.73
N GLY A 586 45.23 23.86 -14.29
CA GLY A 586 44.73 25.21 -14.54
C GLY A 586 43.87 25.80 -13.42
N ASP A 587 43.37 25.00 -12.48
CA ASP A 587 42.54 25.50 -11.38
C ASP A 587 43.34 26.41 -10.43
N ARG A 588 42.72 27.51 -10.01
CA ARG A 588 43.25 28.47 -9.02
C ARG A 588 42.47 28.36 -7.72
N CYS A 589 43.16 28.13 -6.62
CA CYS A 589 42.56 28.02 -5.28
C CYS A 589 43.52 28.53 -4.19
N PHE A 590 43.06 28.55 -2.94
CA PHE A 590 43.91 28.77 -1.79
C PHE A 590 44.16 27.44 -1.09
N GLY A 591 45.37 27.25 -0.56
CA GLY A 591 45.73 26.08 0.23
C GLY A 591 46.52 26.46 1.47
N GLU A 592 46.56 25.56 2.45
CA GLU A 592 47.28 25.76 3.71
C GLU A 592 48.56 24.94 3.73
N VAL A 593 49.69 25.56 4.09
CA VAL A 593 50.97 24.85 4.23
C VAL A 593 50.91 23.89 5.41
N VAL A 594 50.97 22.59 5.14
CA VAL A 594 50.98 21.54 6.18
C VAL A 594 52.38 21.02 6.49
N ARG A 595 53.32 21.16 5.55
CA ARG A 595 54.71 20.75 5.75
C ARG A 595 55.66 21.62 4.93
N VAL A 596 56.77 22.00 5.55
CA VAL A 596 57.89 22.70 4.90
C VAL A 596 59.09 21.75 4.81
N ALA A 597 59.78 21.73 3.68
CA ALA A 597 60.99 20.97 3.44
C ALA A 597 61.98 21.78 2.58
N ASP A 598 63.24 21.35 2.51
CA ASP A 598 64.29 22.08 1.79
C ASP A 598 64.00 22.25 0.28
N PHE A 599 63.27 21.31 -0.30
CA PHE A 599 62.96 21.29 -1.73
C PHE A 599 61.59 21.90 -2.09
N GLY A 600 60.80 22.33 -1.10
CA GLY A 600 59.46 22.86 -1.34
C GLY A 600 58.51 22.78 -0.14
N VAL A 601 57.22 23.01 -0.38
CA VAL A 601 56.17 22.91 0.64
C VAL A 601 55.04 22.00 0.19
N ILE A 602 54.49 21.23 1.13
CA ILE A 602 53.24 20.51 0.94
C ILE A 602 52.11 21.41 1.38
N VAL A 603 51.17 21.63 0.47
CA VAL A 603 50.01 22.47 0.67
C VAL A 603 48.77 21.60 0.61
N LYS A 604 47.95 21.67 1.66
CA LYS A 604 46.65 21.03 1.74
C LYS A 604 45.64 21.90 1.01
N LEU A 605 45.03 21.35 -0.04
CA LEU A 605 44.00 22.00 -0.85
C LEU A 605 42.59 21.60 -0.41
N GLY A 606 42.44 20.39 0.12
CA GLY A 606 41.16 19.87 0.60
C GLY A 606 41.37 18.77 1.65
N PRO A 607 40.29 18.11 2.11
CA PRO A 607 40.36 17.11 3.17
C PRO A 607 41.34 15.95 2.91
N LYS A 608 41.53 15.57 1.64
CA LYS A 608 42.49 14.52 1.20
C LYS A 608 43.32 14.89 -0.04
N SER A 609 43.25 16.14 -0.49
CA SER A 609 44.01 16.62 -1.65
C SER A 609 45.17 17.48 -1.18
N ASP A 610 46.36 16.87 -1.16
CA ASP A 610 47.62 17.57 -0.92
C ASP A 610 48.37 17.72 -2.24
N GLY A 611 49.03 18.86 -2.42
CA GLY A 611 49.94 19.07 -3.53
C GLY A 611 51.29 19.60 -3.07
N MET A 612 52.28 19.43 -3.93
CA MET A 612 53.65 19.89 -3.68
C MET A 612 53.91 21.16 -4.49
N VAL A 613 54.30 22.24 -3.81
CA VAL A 613 54.91 23.41 -4.44
C VAL A 613 56.42 23.22 -4.37
N HIS A 614 57.07 23.03 -5.53
CA HIS A 614 58.53 22.96 -5.61
C HIS A 614 59.14 24.33 -5.31
N VAL A 615 60.37 24.39 -4.77
CA VAL A 615 61.04 25.66 -4.41
C VAL A 615 61.10 26.68 -5.56
N SER A 616 61.21 26.21 -6.82
CA SER A 616 61.22 27.06 -8.01
C SER A 616 59.87 27.69 -8.37
N GLU A 617 58.79 27.22 -7.75
CA GLU A 617 57.40 27.62 -8.00
C GLU A 617 56.82 28.46 -6.86
N ILE A 618 57.63 28.82 -5.85
CA ILE A 618 57.20 29.63 -4.70
C ILE A 618 57.24 31.13 -5.03
N ALA A 619 58.28 31.61 -5.71
CA ALA A 619 58.47 33.04 -6.02
C ALA A 619 59.18 33.24 -7.37
N PRO A 620 59.06 34.42 -8.01
CA PRO A 620 59.74 34.74 -9.27
C PRO A 620 61.26 34.97 -9.15
N PHE A 621 61.82 34.88 -7.94
CA PHE A 621 63.24 35.05 -7.65
C PHE A 621 63.79 33.85 -6.86
N ARG A 622 65.13 33.70 -6.85
CA ARG A 622 65.79 32.62 -6.13
C ARG A 622 65.57 32.76 -4.63
N ILE A 623 65.09 31.68 -4.00
CA ILE A 623 64.88 31.56 -2.56
C ILE A 623 66.05 30.77 -1.98
N ASP A 624 66.69 31.30 -0.93
CA ASP A 624 67.81 30.63 -0.27
C ASP A 624 67.34 29.54 0.70
N LYS A 625 66.34 29.86 1.54
CA LYS A 625 65.68 28.92 2.46
C LYS A 625 64.16 29.10 2.40
N VAL A 626 63.44 28.00 2.15
CA VAL A 626 61.97 27.97 2.06
C VAL A 626 61.32 28.46 3.36
N GLU A 627 61.91 28.11 4.50
CA GLU A 627 61.46 28.44 5.86
C GLU A 627 61.38 29.95 6.14
N ASN A 628 62.15 30.77 5.40
CA ASN A 628 62.14 32.22 5.56
C ASN A 628 60.88 32.88 5.00
N TYR A 629 60.18 32.19 4.10
CA TYR A 629 59.05 32.70 3.33
C TYR A 629 57.75 31.93 3.61
N MET A 630 57.85 30.65 3.95
CA MET A 630 56.69 29.78 4.16
C MET A 630 56.67 29.24 5.59
N LYS A 631 55.51 29.32 6.24
CA LYS A 631 55.27 28.76 7.58
C LYS A 631 54.15 27.73 7.53
N ILE A 632 54.23 26.71 8.39
CA ILE A 632 53.12 25.78 8.62
C ILE A 632 51.90 26.60 9.10
N GLY A 633 50.74 26.32 8.52
CA GLY A 633 49.48 27.05 8.74
C GLY A 633 49.28 28.28 7.85
N MET A 634 50.25 28.63 6.99
CA MET A 634 50.12 29.78 6.09
C MET A 634 49.18 29.46 4.93
N LYS A 635 48.16 30.30 4.72
CA LYS A 635 47.29 30.24 3.54
C LYS A 635 47.96 30.92 2.35
N VAL A 636 48.06 30.21 1.22
CA VAL A 636 48.76 30.67 0.01
C VAL A 636 47.90 30.48 -1.24
N PRO A 637 47.98 31.38 -2.24
CA PRO A 637 47.34 31.20 -3.53
C PRO A 637 48.08 30.12 -4.33
N ILE A 638 47.33 29.27 -5.03
CA ILE A 638 47.83 28.09 -5.72
C ILE A 638 47.23 28.00 -7.12
N LEU A 639 48.08 27.70 -8.10
CA LEU A 639 47.72 27.24 -9.44
C LEU A 639 48.15 25.78 -9.58
N ILE A 640 47.24 24.91 -10.02
CA ILE A 640 47.54 23.50 -10.27
C ILE A 640 48.15 23.35 -11.66
N LYS A 641 49.36 22.80 -11.74
CA LYS A 641 50.13 22.59 -12.98
C LYS A 641 50.08 21.14 -13.50
N GLY A 642 49.25 20.29 -12.93
CA GLY A 642 49.15 18.87 -13.28
C GLY A 642 49.61 17.95 -12.15
N LEU A 643 50.18 16.80 -12.49
CA LEU A 643 50.65 15.79 -11.54
C LEU A 643 52.19 15.68 -11.56
N ASP A 644 52.79 15.38 -10.41
CA ASP A 644 54.21 15.03 -10.30
C ASP A 644 54.46 13.56 -10.66
N ASP A 645 55.74 13.17 -10.76
CA ASP A 645 56.16 11.80 -11.11
C ASP A 645 55.70 10.73 -10.10
N LYS A 646 55.12 11.13 -8.97
CA LYS A 646 54.59 10.26 -7.91
C LYS A 646 53.06 10.34 -7.82
N GLY A 647 52.39 10.97 -8.80
CA GLY A 647 50.93 11.08 -8.87
C GLY A 647 50.32 12.10 -7.91
N ARG A 648 51.10 13.02 -7.34
CA ARG A 648 50.60 14.11 -6.46
C ARG A 648 50.41 15.39 -7.26
N LEU A 649 49.49 16.26 -6.83
CA LEU A 649 49.25 17.54 -7.50
C LEU A 649 50.50 18.44 -7.48
N LYS A 650 50.93 18.90 -8.65
CA LYS A 650 52.03 19.84 -8.82
C LYS A 650 51.48 21.26 -8.75
N LEU A 651 51.96 22.06 -7.81
CA LEU A 651 51.38 23.35 -7.47
C LEU A 651 52.36 24.50 -7.71
N SER A 652 51.85 25.70 -8.00
CA SER A 652 52.64 26.92 -8.14
C SER A 652 52.00 28.10 -7.41
N ILE A 653 52.77 28.77 -6.56
CA ILE A 653 52.37 30.02 -5.89
C ILE A 653 52.73 31.20 -6.80
N LYS A 654 53.94 31.15 -7.38
CA LYS A 654 54.46 32.17 -8.30
C LYS A 654 53.52 32.43 -9.48
N ASP A 655 52.97 31.39 -10.07
CA ASP A 655 52.09 31.55 -11.25
C ASP A 655 50.63 31.83 -10.87
N ALA A 656 50.26 31.55 -9.61
CA ALA A 656 48.97 31.94 -9.06
C ALA A 656 48.93 33.45 -8.78
N ASP A 657 49.92 33.94 -8.03
CA ASP A 657 50.14 35.35 -7.72
C ASP A 657 51.66 35.64 -7.58
N PRO A 658 52.28 36.23 -8.61
CA PRO A 658 53.71 36.54 -8.62
C PRO A 658 54.16 37.49 -7.52
N ASN A 659 53.24 38.26 -6.93
CA ASN A 659 53.53 39.28 -5.94
C ASN A 659 53.27 38.82 -4.50
N PHE A 660 52.77 37.60 -4.31
CA PHE A 660 52.41 37.09 -2.99
C PHE A 660 53.62 36.94 -2.06
N ILE A 661 54.75 36.47 -2.60
CA ILE A 661 56.02 36.39 -1.87
C ILE A 661 56.92 37.54 -2.32
N GLN A 662 57.11 38.51 -1.43
CA GLN A 662 58.01 39.64 -1.66
C GLN A 662 59.40 39.36 -1.11
N LYS A 663 60.42 39.88 -1.81
CA LYS A 663 61.82 39.74 -1.41
C LYS A 663 62.05 40.53 -0.12
N LYS A 664 62.36 39.84 0.98
CA LYS A 664 62.78 40.51 2.22
C LYS A 664 64.11 41.21 1.93
N THR A 665 64.11 42.52 2.12
CA THR A 665 65.28 43.38 1.89
C THR A 665 66.30 43.19 3.00
#